data_AF-A0A962CSJ7-F1
#
_entry.id   AF-A0A962CSJ7-F1
#
_cell.length_a   1.000
_cell.length_b   1.000
_cell.length_c   1.000
_cell.angle_alpha   90.00
_cell.angle_beta   90.00
_cell.angle_gamma   90.00
#
_symmetry.space_group_name_H-M   'P 1'
#
loop_
_entity.id
_entity.type
_entity.pdbx_description
1 polymer ?
#
loop_
_entity_poly.entity_id
_entity_poly.type
_entity_poly.pdbx_seq_one_letter_code
_entity_poly.pdbx_strand_id
1 'polypeptide(L)'
;MTETFSSQSTESFRELLTLGRCNILVSTYQAGQLVVVRPQGQGVNTHFMAFDRPMGMATRSNELVVGGSASITTFRNLAAVGLKVGQGDQVDACYLPRKIHITGAIDIHEMGYDKFDKLWFINTKMSCLATLDNDHSFKPEWRPPFITAYDLTDRCHLNGLGFRDGIPRYVSMLGASDEPGGWRKNKISGGQIMDITTNEVMVDGLCMPHSPRWYNNALWFLSSGSGQLMRMEPGKAPEVVAELPGFARGMDFIDRYAIIGLSQIRESSTFAGLPLTKRVEERQSGVWVVDTTNGQIVAFLVFTGNVQEVFEVKVLPHQFTAILDTQSPFLPNSYELSDEVLKNLAPADPVQAPLEAASRAHVNGELDEAIKLYQDILQHFPDHQVVNHQYGVCLLDAKRWDDAIEQLQKVLSKHADNADAMNSLGHAYVEKLDHEKAMQWFNQAIATDQQHALAHFNRGKLLLQQGQYQEGWEEYDWRWQTPQFVAFQCDKPQWQGEDISDKTILVHSEQGNGDHIMFWRFLPLLAEKCKEVIYFGPENLAALAAEIPGVSQSRIPGALSKDLFDVYIPLLSIPRYLGVNLENLLAPQRYVNVPAQVVVSELKGNRKIGLSWSGAPAHINNKNRSIELVELLKVTEGIDAQFYSLQMPITQEERDLLKKHNVIDLEPELPGYARTAALVDQMDLVISVDTAIAHLAAALGKETRILLCQNPDWRWGLEGERSRWYPTAKLLRKKQPNNWQSELVIIKKALA
;
A
#
# COMPACT_ATOMS: atom_id res chain seq x y z
N MET A 1 7.36 17.00 -16.81
CA MET A 1 6.18 16.37 -16.17
C MET A 1 5.70 15.30 -17.13
N THR A 2 5.88 14.02 -16.81
CA THR A 2 5.29 12.91 -17.57
C THR A 2 3.78 12.95 -17.36
N GLU A 3 2.99 13.07 -18.43
CA GLU A 3 1.53 13.03 -18.34
C GLU A 3 1.08 11.71 -17.72
N THR A 4 0.22 11.79 -16.70
CA THR A 4 -0.40 10.63 -16.07
C THR A 4 -1.34 9.97 -17.07
N PHE A 5 -1.30 8.63 -17.19
CA PHE A 5 -2.23 7.91 -18.05
C PHE A 5 -3.69 8.19 -17.64
N SER A 6 -4.58 8.37 -18.62
CA SER A 6 -6.03 8.31 -18.40
C SER A 6 -6.73 7.70 -19.62
N SER A 7 -8.02 7.40 -19.49
CA SER A 7 -8.81 6.85 -20.60
C SER A 7 -10.22 7.40 -20.61
N GLN A 8 -10.79 7.57 -21.81
CA GLN A 8 -12.14 8.05 -22.02
C GLN A 8 -12.89 7.09 -22.96
N SER A 9 -14.10 6.67 -22.58
CA SER A 9 -14.94 5.78 -23.40
C SER A 9 -16.32 6.36 -23.67
N THR A 10 -16.96 5.89 -24.74
CA THR A 10 -18.40 6.08 -24.93
C THR A 10 -19.20 5.23 -23.92
N GLU A 11 -20.43 5.63 -23.62
CA GLU A 11 -21.34 4.82 -22.79
C GLU A 11 -21.65 3.47 -23.46
N SER A 12 -21.85 3.48 -24.78
CA SER A 12 -22.07 2.28 -25.59
C SER A 12 -20.93 1.26 -25.48
N PHE A 13 -19.70 1.71 -25.22
CA PHE A 13 -18.56 0.81 -25.02
C PHE A 13 -18.71 0.01 -23.72
N ARG A 14 -19.08 0.69 -22.62
CA ARG A 14 -19.36 0.03 -21.33
C ARG A 14 -20.53 -0.93 -21.47
N GLU A 15 -21.62 -0.50 -22.09
CA GLU A 15 -22.83 -1.33 -22.28
C GLU A 15 -22.53 -2.61 -23.06
N LEU A 16 -21.73 -2.51 -24.13
CA LEU A 16 -21.28 -3.67 -24.91
C LEU A 16 -20.57 -4.70 -24.04
N LEU A 17 -19.62 -4.27 -23.20
CA LEU A 17 -18.89 -5.16 -22.30
C LEU A 17 -19.79 -5.79 -21.24
N THR A 18 -20.68 -5.00 -20.64
CA THR A 18 -21.63 -5.46 -19.62
C THR A 18 -22.60 -6.49 -20.18
N LEU A 19 -23.22 -6.21 -21.34
CA LEU A 19 -24.17 -7.11 -22.00
C LEU A 19 -23.48 -8.36 -22.55
N GLY A 20 -22.29 -8.20 -23.13
CA GLY A 20 -21.45 -9.30 -23.60
C GLY A 20 -20.83 -10.14 -22.48
N ARG A 21 -20.96 -9.72 -21.21
CA ARG A 21 -20.32 -10.33 -20.04
C ARG A 21 -18.83 -10.58 -20.26
N CYS A 22 -18.15 -9.58 -20.78
CA CYS A 22 -16.77 -9.70 -21.23
C CYS A 22 -15.92 -8.49 -20.82
N ASN A 23 -14.61 -8.66 -20.93
CA ASN A 23 -13.62 -7.60 -20.85
C ASN A 23 -12.67 -7.69 -22.03
N ILE A 24 -11.91 -6.62 -22.25
CA ILE A 24 -10.94 -6.56 -23.35
C ILE A 24 -9.53 -6.51 -22.76
N LEU A 25 -8.67 -7.39 -23.23
CA LEU A 25 -7.25 -7.32 -23.01
C LEU A 25 -6.58 -6.57 -24.15
N VAL A 26 -5.63 -5.71 -23.80
CA VAL A 26 -4.83 -4.94 -24.75
C VAL A 26 -3.35 -5.10 -24.40
N SER A 27 -2.53 -5.51 -25.37
CA SER A 27 -1.07 -5.56 -25.22
C SER A 27 -0.41 -4.28 -25.72
N THR A 28 0.57 -3.77 -24.98
CA THR A 28 1.26 -2.51 -25.28
C THR A 28 2.79 -2.68 -25.15
N TYR A 29 3.43 -3.13 -26.23
CA TYR A 29 4.83 -3.57 -26.18
C TYR A 29 5.83 -2.45 -25.79
N GLN A 30 5.61 -1.19 -26.20
CA GLN A 30 6.49 -0.07 -25.83
C GLN A 30 6.31 0.39 -24.39
N ALA A 31 5.08 0.37 -23.89
CA ALA A 31 4.77 0.77 -22.52
C ALA A 31 5.11 -0.36 -21.52
N GLY A 32 5.30 -1.58 -22.00
CA GLY A 32 5.57 -2.74 -21.15
C GLY A 32 4.36 -3.08 -20.27
N GLN A 33 3.15 -2.96 -20.80
CA GLN A 33 1.92 -3.20 -20.03
C GLN A 33 0.93 -4.10 -20.76
N LEU A 34 0.29 -4.98 -20.01
CA LEU A 34 -1.00 -5.57 -20.35
C LEU A 34 -2.09 -4.73 -19.70
N VAL A 35 -3.07 -4.30 -20.50
CA VAL A 35 -4.18 -3.46 -20.05
C VAL A 35 -5.45 -4.32 -20.04
N VAL A 36 -6.08 -4.42 -18.88
CA VAL A 36 -7.39 -5.05 -18.70
C VAL A 36 -8.46 -3.96 -18.68
N VAL A 37 -9.35 -4.00 -19.66
CA VAL A 37 -10.43 -3.03 -19.86
C VAL A 37 -11.76 -3.68 -19.50
N ARG A 38 -12.36 -3.27 -18.38
CA ARG A 38 -13.55 -3.92 -17.80
C ARG A 38 -14.60 -2.89 -17.35
N PRO A 39 -15.90 -3.21 -17.41
CA PRO A 39 -16.94 -2.34 -16.88
C PRO A 39 -16.83 -2.23 -15.35
N GLN A 40 -16.93 -1.02 -14.78
CA GLN A 40 -16.95 -0.83 -13.32
C GLN A 40 -17.81 0.39 -12.94
N GLY A 41 -18.82 0.16 -12.10
CA GLY A 41 -19.77 1.20 -11.69
C GLY A 41 -20.42 1.86 -12.90
N GLN A 42 -20.31 3.19 -12.99
CA GLN A 42 -20.84 3.97 -14.12
C GLN A 42 -19.87 4.12 -15.30
N GLY A 43 -18.66 3.56 -15.24
CA GLY A 43 -17.64 3.75 -16.27
C GLY A 43 -16.90 2.46 -16.66
N VAL A 44 -15.70 2.65 -17.21
CA VAL A 44 -14.75 1.58 -17.58
C VAL A 44 -13.52 1.71 -16.71
N ASN A 45 -13.07 0.60 -16.12
CA ASN A 45 -11.81 0.49 -15.41
C ASN A 45 -10.73 -0.02 -16.37
N THR A 46 -9.59 0.67 -16.40
CA THR A 46 -8.38 0.28 -17.12
C THR A 46 -7.29 -0.10 -16.13
N HIS A 47 -7.12 -1.41 -15.92
CA HIS A 47 -6.12 -1.94 -14.99
C HIS A 47 -4.84 -2.33 -15.73
N PHE A 48 -3.69 -2.01 -15.16
CA PHE A 48 -2.38 -2.23 -15.75
C PHE A 48 -1.62 -3.31 -15.00
N MET A 49 -1.06 -4.25 -15.76
CA MET A 49 -0.05 -5.17 -15.28
C MET A 49 1.23 -4.97 -16.07
N ALA A 50 2.34 -4.73 -15.37
CA ALA A 50 3.66 -4.67 -15.96
C ALA A 50 4.00 -6.03 -16.58
N PHE A 51 4.40 -6.01 -17.85
CA PHE A 51 4.82 -7.21 -18.57
C PHE A 51 5.93 -6.81 -19.54
N ASP A 52 6.96 -7.63 -19.69
CA ASP A 52 8.08 -7.28 -20.55
C ASP A 52 7.70 -7.43 -22.04
N ARG A 53 7.52 -6.28 -22.69
CA ARG A 53 7.21 -6.14 -24.12
C ARG A 53 6.07 -7.07 -24.58
N PRO A 54 4.85 -6.96 -24.04
CA PRO A 54 3.73 -7.82 -24.40
C PRO A 54 3.32 -7.56 -25.85
N MET A 55 3.28 -8.63 -26.64
CA MET A 55 2.97 -8.59 -28.06
C MET A 55 1.76 -9.49 -28.36
N GLY A 56 1.94 -10.60 -29.07
CA GLY A 56 0.87 -11.53 -29.42
C GLY A 56 0.24 -12.19 -28.19
N MET A 57 -1.06 -12.43 -28.25
CA MET A 57 -1.90 -13.05 -27.23
C MET A 57 -2.74 -14.18 -27.83
N ALA A 58 -3.01 -15.21 -27.04
CA ALA A 58 -3.95 -16.29 -27.38
C ALA A 58 -4.77 -16.69 -26.16
N THR A 59 -6.03 -17.06 -26.37
CA THR A 59 -6.96 -17.43 -25.29
C THR A 59 -7.66 -18.74 -25.62
N ARG A 60 -8.00 -19.49 -24.57
CA ARG A 60 -8.97 -20.59 -24.55
C ARG A 60 -9.66 -20.62 -23.19
N SER A 61 -10.66 -21.49 -23.00
CA SER A 61 -11.64 -21.40 -21.89
C SER A 61 -11.09 -21.15 -20.47
N ASN A 62 -9.87 -21.56 -20.14
CA ASN A 62 -9.26 -21.30 -18.83
C ASN A 62 -7.79 -20.86 -18.89
N GLU A 63 -7.33 -20.39 -20.05
CA GLU A 63 -5.92 -20.08 -20.28
C GLU A 63 -5.76 -18.85 -21.16
N LEU A 64 -4.85 -17.98 -20.74
CA LEU A 64 -4.36 -16.82 -21.48
C LEU A 64 -2.87 -17.05 -21.72
N VAL A 65 -2.40 -16.81 -22.94
CA VAL A 65 -0.98 -16.85 -23.27
C VAL A 65 -0.56 -15.53 -23.87
N VAL A 66 0.58 -14.99 -23.42
CA VAL A 66 1.13 -13.72 -23.86
C VAL A 66 2.59 -13.92 -24.27
N GLY A 67 2.93 -13.51 -25.50
CA GLY A 67 4.30 -13.39 -25.97
C GLY A 67 4.94 -12.12 -25.44
N GLY A 68 6.13 -12.24 -24.84
CA GLY A 68 6.95 -11.14 -24.35
C GLY A 68 8.21 -10.93 -25.19
N SER A 69 9.17 -10.21 -24.62
CA SER A 69 10.45 -9.88 -25.27
C SER A 69 11.25 -11.10 -25.75
N ALA A 70 11.32 -12.15 -24.92
CA ALA A 70 12.09 -13.37 -25.17
C ALA A 70 11.43 -14.65 -24.61
N SER A 71 10.14 -14.57 -24.27
CA SER A 71 9.40 -15.67 -23.65
C SER A 71 7.94 -15.70 -24.06
N ILE A 72 7.31 -16.85 -23.84
CA ILE A 72 5.86 -17.04 -23.88
C ILE A 72 5.39 -17.40 -22.48
N THR A 73 4.51 -16.59 -21.89
CA THR A 73 3.96 -16.82 -20.55
C THR A 73 2.55 -17.33 -20.65
N THR A 74 2.30 -18.50 -20.06
CA THR A 74 0.98 -19.12 -19.92
C THR A 74 0.40 -18.79 -18.55
N PHE A 75 -0.76 -18.16 -18.56
CA PHE A 75 -1.58 -17.88 -17.40
C PHE A 75 -2.78 -18.82 -17.34
N ARG A 76 -3.11 -19.31 -16.15
CA ARG A 76 -4.32 -20.11 -15.91
C ARG A 76 -5.28 -19.37 -15.00
N ASN A 77 -6.56 -19.43 -15.33
CA ASN A 77 -7.58 -18.83 -14.50
C ASN A 77 -7.92 -19.73 -13.30
N LEU A 78 -7.85 -19.14 -12.10
CA LEU A 78 -8.23 -19.73 -10.82
C LEU A 78 -9.06 -18.70 -10.04
N ALA A 79 -10.35 -18.63 -10.34
CA ALA A 79 -11.26 -17.60 -9.84
C ALA A 79 -11.27 -17.46 -8.30
N ALA A 80 -11.05 -18.56 -7.56
CA ALA A 80 -10.99 -18.55 -6.08
C ALA A 80 -9.90 -17.64 -5.51
N VAL A 81 -8.81 -17.41 -6.26
CA VAL A 81 -7.77 -16.45 -5.85
C VAL A 81 -8.28 -15.01 -5.97
N GLY A 82 -9.16 -14.75 -6.94
CA GLY A 82 -9.75 -13.43 -7.18
C GLY A 82 -10.42 -12.83 -5.94
N LEU A 83 -11.05 -13.67 -5.11
CA LEU A 83 -11.70 -13.27 -3.85
C LEU A 83 -10.72 -12.60 -2.86
N LYS A 84 -9.42 -12.95 -2.93
CA LYS A 84 -8.37 -12.41 -2.06
C LYS A 84 -7.68 -11.17 -2.67
N VAL A 85 -7.88 -10.90 -3.95
CA VAL A 85 -7.18 -9.85 -4.70
C VAL A 85 -8.00 -8.56 -4.67
N GLY A 86 -7.74 -7.68 -3.70
CA GLY A 86 -8.00 -6.21 -3.68
C GLY A 86 -9.40 -5.65 -4.00
N GLN A 87 -10.32 -6.45 -4.56
CA GLN A 87 -11.65 -6.09 -5.06
C GLN A 87 -12.71 -7.14 -4.69
N GLY A 88 -12.34 -8.12 -3.85
CA GLY A 88 -13.26 -9.08 -3.23
C GLY A 88 -14.11 -9.87 -4.22
N ASP A 89 -15.40 -9.99 -3.92
CA ASP A 89 -16.39 -10.80 -4.65
C ASP A 89 -16.68 -10.30 -6.08
N GLN A 90 -16.11 -9.17 -6.50
CA GLN A 90 -16.29 -8.66 -7.87
C GLN A 90 -15.48 -9.45 -8.91
N VAL A 91 -14.39 -10.12 -8.52
CA VAL A 91 -13.48 -10.80 -9.44
C VAL A 91 -14.03 -12.17 -9.85
N ASP A 92 -14.49 -12.30 -11.10
CA ASP A 92 -15.04 -13.55 -11.65
C ASP A 92 -14.00 -14.39 -12.41
N ALA A 93 -12.82 -13.84 -12.67
CA ALA A 93 -11.66 -14.57 -13.18
C ALA A 93 -10.34 -13.99 -12.66
N CYS A 94 -9.41 -14.85 -12.29
CA CYS A 94 -8.08 -14.47 -11.83
C CYS A 94 -7.03 -15.32 -12.55
N TYR A 95 -6.26 -14.73 -13.46
CA TYR A 95 -5.25 -15.40 -14.25
C TYR A 95 -3.87 -15.35 -13.56
N LEU A 96 -3.30 -16.51 -13.26
CA LEU A 96 -2.00 -16.66 -12.60
C LEU A 96 -0.97 -17.26 -13.55
N PRO A 97 0.30 -16.81 -13.54
CA PRO A 97 1.35 -17.42 -14.32
C PRO A 97 1.58 -18.87 -13.87
N ARG A 98 1.68 -19.79 -14.83
CA ARG A 98 1.92 -21.23 -14.61
C ARG A 98 3.09 -21.80 -15.39
N LYS A 99 3.36 -21.27 -16.59
CA LYS A 99 4.50 -21.68 -17.41
C LYS A 99 5.11 -20.44 -18.05
N ILE A 100 6.44 -20.37 -18.05
CA ILE A 100 7.20 -19.40 -18.83
C ILE A 100 8.13 -20.21 -19.72
N HIS A 101 7.93 -20.13 -21.03
CA HIS A 101 8.75 -20.81 -22.03
C HIS A 101 9.72 -19.81 -22.66
N ILE A 102 11.01 -20.10 -22.68
CA ILE A 102 12.03 -19.19 -23.22
C ILE A 102 12.21 -19.43 -24.72
N THR A 103 11.87 -18.42 -25.52
CA THR A 103 11.92 -18.48 -26.99
C THR A 103 13.13 -17.74 -27.58
N GLY A 104 13.70 -16.79 -26.84
CA GLY A 104 14.61 -15.78 -27.38
C GLY A 104 13.85 -14.64 -28.10
N ALA A 105 14.57 -13.60 -28.50
CA ALA A 105 13.97 -12.37 -29.04
C ALA A 105 13.52 -12.51 -30.50
N ILE A 106 12.41 -13.22 -30.72
CA ILE A 106 11.87 -13.58 -32.04
C ILE A 106 10.71 -12.71 -32.53
N ASP A 107 10.30 -11.72 -31.73
CA ASP A 107 9.17 -10.79 -32.00
C ASP A 107 7.86 -11.52 -32.33
N ILE A 108 7.18 -12.01 -31.29
CA ILE A 108 5.98 -12.85 -31.42
C ILE A 108 4.75 -11.98 -31.72
N HIS A 109 4.39 -11.83 -32.99
CA HIS A 109 3.38 -10.85 -33.40
C HIS A 109 1.93 -11.31 -33.22
N GLU A 110 1.60 -12.56 -33.54
CA GLU A 110 0.24 -13.08 -33.34
C GLU A 110 0.29 -14.56 -33.02
N MET A 111 -0.68 -15.02 -32.22
CA MET A 111 -0.75 -16.39 -31.73
C MET A 111 -2.19 -16.89 -31.72
N GLY A 112 -2.36 -18.21 -31.71
CA GLY A 112 -3.66 -18.82 -31.50
C GLY A 112 -3.56 -20.33 -31.28
N TYR A 113 -4.63 -20.88 -30.70
CA TYR A 113 -4.77 -22.32 -30.52
C TYR A 113 -5.47 -22.94 -31.73
N ASP A 114 -4.97 -24.09 -32.16
CA ASP A 114 -5.75 -24.96 -33.02
C ASP A 114 -6.75 -25.81 -32.20
N LYS A 115 -7.62 -26.54 -32.90
CA LYS A 115 -8.64 -27.42 -32.31
C LYS A 115 -8.08 -28.61 -31.53
N PHE A 116 -6.77 -28.82 -31.58
CA PHE A 116 -6.06 -29.85 -30.81
C PHE A 116 -5.28 -29.25 -29.65
N ASP A 117 -5.59 -28.00 -29.26
CA ASP A 117 -4.93 -27.25 -28.20
C ASP A 117 -3.43 -27.00 -28.45
N LYS A 118 -2.95 -27.11 -29.69
CA LYS A 118 -1.58 -26.75 -30.04
C LYS A 118 -1.49 -25.23 -30.21
N LEU A 119 -0.57 -24.61 -29.49
CA LEU A 119 -0.28 -23.17 -29.63
C LEU A 119 0.58 -22.94 -30.88
N TRP A 120 0.05 -22.15 -31.81
CA TRP A 120 0.76 -21.64 -32.98
C TRP A 120 1.06 -20.15 -32.79
N PHE A 121 2.23 -19.73 -33.24
CA PHE A 121 2.63 -18.33 -33.18
C PHE A 121 3.52 -17.94 -34.34
N ILE A 122 3.50 -16.64 -34.64
CA ILE A 122 4.38 -16.04 -35.62
C ILE A 122 5.74 -15.79 -34.99
N ASN A 123 6.79 -16.27 -35.66
CA ASN A 123 8.16 -15.84 -35.45
C ASN A 123 8.52 -14.87 -36.58
N THR A 124 8.39 -13.57 -36.32
CA THR A 124 8.53 -12.54 -37.34
C THR A 124 9.98 -12.42 -37.80
N LYS A 125 10.95 -12.50 -36.88
CA LYS A 125 12.37 -12.43 -37.25
C LYS A 125 12.80 -13.56 -38.19
N MET A 126 12.28 -14.77 -37.97
CA MET A 126 12.53 -15.93 -38.86
C MET A 126 11.54 -16.07 -40.01
N SER A 127 10.59 -15.13 -40.16
CA SER A 127 9.60 -15.15 -41.23
C SER A 127 8.85 -16.49 -41.34
N CYS A 128 8.44 -17.05 -40.20
CA CYS A 128 7.83 -18.37 -40.13
C CYS A 128 6.71 -18.48 -39.08
N LEU A 129 5.86 -19.50 -39.24
CA LEU A 129 4.99 -20.01 -38.18
C LEU A 129 5.75 -21.06 -37.38
N ALA A 130 5.57 -21.02 -36.07
CA ALA A 130 6.23 -21.92 -35.13
C ALA A 130 5.26 -22.40 -34.05
N THR A 131 5.67 -23.47 -33.38
CA THR A 131 4.99 -24.03 -32.21
C THR A 131 5.99 -24.24 -31.07
N LEU A 132 5.49 -24.45 -29.86
CA LEU A 132 6.34 -24.74 -28.70
C LEU A 132 6.98 -26.12 -28.84
N ASP A 133 8.21 -26.23 -28.36
CA ASP A 133 8.97 -27.48 -28.26
C ASP A 133 9.56 -27.59 -26.86
N ASN A 134 9.74 -28.81 -26.33
CA ASN A 134 10.26 -28.98 -24.96
C ASN A 134 11.80 -28.97 -24.92
N ASP A 135 12.46 -29.38 -26.00
CA ASP A 135 13.92 -29.52 -26.07
C ASP A 135 14.57 -28.29 -26.75
N HIS A 136 13.80 -27.57 -27.56
CA HIS A 136 14.24 -26.38 -28.29
C HIS A 136 13.42 -25.13 -27.90
N SER A 137 13.95 -23.95 -28.21
CA SER A 137 13.24 -22.68 -27.96
C SER A 137 11.87 -22.62 -28.65
N PHE A 138 11.77 -23.19 -29.85
CA PHE A 138 10.53 -23.34 -30.63
C PHE A 138 10.80 -24.28 -31.82
N LYS A 139 9.73 -24.77 -32.46
CA LYS A 139 9.79 -25.57 -33.68
C LYS A 139 9.14 -24.82 -34.85
N PRO A 140 9.89 -24.41 -35.88
CA PRO A 140 9.32 -23.90 -37.12
C PRO A 140 8.46 -24.97 -37.82
N GLU A 141 7.24 -24.62 -38.21
CA GLU A 141 6.30 -25.55 -38.85
C GLU A 141 6.00 -25.13 -40.30
N TRP A 142 6.04 -23.84 -40.61
CA TRP A 142 5.79 -23.32 -41.96
C TRP A 142 6.50 -22.00 -42.21
N ARG A 143 6.90 -21.74 -43.45
CA ARG A 143 7.38 -20.43 -43.94
C ARG A 143 6.85 -20.20 -45.36
N PRO A 144 6.72 -18.94 -45.82
CA PRO A 144 6.35 -18.68 -47.20
C PRO A 144 7.33 -19.36 -48.17
N PRO A 145 6.88 -19.97 -49.29
CA PRO A 145 7.76 -20.74 -50.17
C PRO A 145 8.93 -19.95 -50.76
N PHE A 146 8.78 -18.63 -50.87
CA PHE A 146 9.83 -17.75 -51.38
C PHE A 146 10.94 -17.46 -50.35
N ILE A 147 10.76 -17.80 -49.07
CA ILE A 147 11.81 -17.67 -48.05
C ILE A 147 12.74 -18.89 -48.16
N THR A 148 13.94 -18.67 -48.67
CA THR A 148 14.87 -19.77 -48.99
C THR A 148 15.63 -20.31 -47.78
N ALA A 149 15.87 -19.47 -46.75
CA ALA A 149 16.61 -19.84 -45.54
C ALA A 149 16.02 -19.20 -44.28
N TYR A 150 16.26 -19.83 -43.12
CA TYR A 150 15.93 -19.24 -41.82
C TYR A 150 17.09 -18.37 -41.33
N ASP A 151 16.78 -17.16 -40.88
CA ASP A 151 17.69 -16.27 -40.14
C ASP A 151 16.88 -15.33 -39.24
N LEU A 152 17.51 -14.36 -38.57
CA LEU A 152 16.82 -13.44 -37.66
C LEU A 152 16.61 -12.03 -38.27
N THR A 153 16.61 -11.93 -39.60
CA THR A 153 16.68 -10.64 -40.30
C THR A 153 15.34 -10.06 -40.75
N ASP A 154 14.22 -10.70 -40.39
CA ASP A 154 12.86 -10.20 -40.66
C ASP A 154 12.65 -9.85 -42.14
N ARG A 155 12.60 -10.89 -42.99
CA ARG A 155 12.65 -10.74 -44.46
C ARG A 155 11.33 -10.24 -45.04
N CYS A 156 10.21 -10.84 -44.65
CA CYS A 156 8.87 -10.49 -45.15
C CYS A 156 7.94 -9.86 -44.10
N HIS A 157 8.34 -9.86 -42.83
CA HIS A 157 7.54 -9.41 -41.69
C HIS A 157 6.16 -10.06 -41.63
N LEU A 158 6.14 -11.35 -41.30
CA LEU A 158 4.90 -12.00 -40.89
C LEU A 158 4.36 -11.28 -39.65
N ASN A 159 3.09 -10.90 -39.70
CA ASN A 159 2.50 -9.99 -38.72
C ASN A 159 1.17 -10.50 -38.17
N GLY A 160 0.41 -11.25 -38.98
CA GLY A 160 -0.87 -11.78 -38.54
C GLY A 160 -1.11 -13.23 -38.91
N LEU A 161 -1.91 -13.91 -38.09
CA LEU A 161 -2.26 -15.33 -38.13
C LEU A 161 -3.76 -15.51 -37.95
N GLY A 162 -4.38 -16.20 -38.90
CA GLY A 162 -5.81 -16.47 -38.95
C GLY A 162 -6.08 -17.97 -39.03
N PHE A 163 -7.14 -18.38 -38.34
CA PHE A 163 -7.58 -19.76 -38.27
C PHE A 163 -8.86 -19.93 -39.06
N ARG A 164 -9.07 -21.11 -39.64
CA ARG A 164 -10.33 -21.54 -40.26
C ARG A 164 -10.56 -23.00 -39.91
N ASP A 165 -11.79 -23.37 -39.56
CA ASP A 165 -12.15 -24.73 -39.13
C ASP A 165 -11.27 -25.25 -37.98
N GLY A 166 -10.86 -24.32 -37.10
CA GLY A 166 -10.02 -24.57 -35.93
C GLY A 166 -8.56 -24.89 -36.25
N ILE A 167 -8.05 -24.62 -37.45
CA ILE A 167 -6.64 -24.82 -37.80
C ILE A 167 -6.03 -23.55 -38.41
N PRO A 168 -4.70 -23.33 -38.27
CA PRO A 168 -4.01 -22.24 -38.96
C PRO A 168 -4.26 -22.28 -40.47
N ARG A 169 -4.62 -21.15 -41.06
CA ARG A 169 -5.01 -21.07 -42.48
C ARG A 169 -4.45 -19.84 -43.18
N TYR A 170 -4.49 -18.68 -42.53
CA TYR A 170 -4.17 -17.41 -43.16
C TYR A 170 -3.01 -16.74 -42.44
N VAL A 171 -2.11 -16.10 -43.19
CA VAL A 171 -1.11 -15.20 -42.63
C VAL A 171 -1.12 -13.86 -43.33
N SER A 172 -0.83 -12.79 -42.59
CA SER A 172 -0.53 -11.48 -43.17
C SER A 172 0.97 -11.19 -43.11
N MET A 173 1.46 -10.50 -44.14
CA MET A 173 2.86 -10.08 -44.23
C MET A 173 2.96 -8.67 -44.82
N LEU A 174 3.96 -7.90 -44.42
CA LEU A 174 4.12 -6.51 -44.89
C LEU A 174 4.73 -6.42 -46.29
N GLY A 175 5.42 -7.46 -46.74
CA GLY A 175 5.98 -7.52 -48.10
C GLY A 175 6.52 -8.89 -48.46
N ALA A 176 6.23 -9.38 -49.66
CA ALA A 176 6.83 -10.60 -50.19
C ALA A 176 8.29 -10.36 -50.61
N SER A 177 9.23 -10.60 -49.69
CA SER A 177 10.66 -10.45 -49.93
C SER A 177 11.46 -11.53 -49.20
N ASP A 178 12.54 -11.98 -49.85
CA ASP A 178 13.56 -12.86 -49.27
C ASP A 178 14.90 -12.11 -49.09
N GLU A 179 14.84 -10.81 -48.82
CA GLU A 179 16.01 -10.00 -48.44
C GLU A 179 15.89 -9.57 -46.97
N PRO A 180 17.01 -9.47 -46.23
CA PRO A 180 17.03 -8.89 -44.88
C PRO A 180 16.27 -7.57 -44.80
N GLY A 181 15.17 -7.53 -44.05
CA GLY A 181 14.32 -6.34 -43.90
C GLY A 181 13.63 -5.85 -45.18
N GLY A 182 13.58 -6.66 -46.24
CA GLY A 182 13.19 -6.25 -47.59
C GLY A 182 11.75 -5.71 -47.72
N TRP A 183 10.85 -6.15 -46.85
CA TRP A 183 9.47 -5.65 -46.77
C TRP A 183 9.36 -4.12 -46.63
N ARG A 184 10.37 -3.44 -46.07
CA ARG A 184 10.35 -1.98 -45.87
C ARG A 184 10.26 -1.18 -47.17
N LYS A 185 10.79 -1.73 -48.27
CA LYS A 185 10.86 -1.05 -49.58
C LYS A 185 9.48 -0.74 -50.16
N ASN A 186 8.49 -1.62 -49.94
CA ASN A 186 7.15 -1.49 -50.50
C ASN A 186 6.04 -1.55 -49.45
N LYS A 187 6.26 -0.98 -48.26
CA LYS A 187 5.31 -1.03 -47.13
C LYS A 187 3.91 -0.46 -47.42
N ILE A 188 3.75 0.37 -48.46
CA ILE A 188 2.47 1.03 -48.81
C ILE A 188 1.52 0.09 -49.57
N SER A 189 2.04 -0.79 -50.42
CA SER A 189 1.23 -1.66 -51.28
C SER A 189 1.81 -3.06 -51.48
N GLY A 190 2.85 -3.42 -50.75
CA GLY A 190 3.52 -4.72 -50.83
C GLY A 190 2.91 -5.79 -49.94
N GLY A 191 2.01 -5.40 -49.04
CA GLY A 191 1.42 -6.31 -48.06
C GLY A 191 0.48 -7.33 -48.69
N GLN A 192 0.46 -8.53 -48.13
CA GLN A 192 -0.31 -9.66 -48.64
C GLN A 192 -1.01 -10.43 -47.52
N ILE A 193 -2.13 -11.07 -47.87
CA ILE A 193 -2.72 -12.18 -47.13
C ILE A 193 -2.49 -13.46 -47.94
N MET A 194 -1.94 -14.50 -47.31
CA MET A 194 -1.63 -15.79 -47.94
C MET A 194 -2.39 -16.92 -47.25
N ASP A 195 -2.89 -17.88 -48.03
CA ASP A 195 -3.38 -19.16 -47.52
C ASP A 195 -2.18 -20.12 -47.36
N ILE A 196 -1.87 -20.54 -46.13
CA ILE A 196 -0.68 -21.35 -45.84
C ILE A 196 -0.80 -22.80 -46.33
N THR A 197 -2.03 -23.26 -46.61
CA THR A 197 -2.26 -24.65 -47.04
C THR A 197 -2.06 -24.82 -48.53
N THR A 198 -2.36 -23.79 -49.33
CA THR A 198 -2.13 -23.77 -50.79
C THR A 198 -0.89 -22.96 -51.17
N ASN A 199 -0.38 -22.13 -50.26
CA ASN A 199 0.62 -21.09 -50.49
C ASN A 199 0.21 -20.03 -51.53
N GLU A 200 -1.09 -19.86 -51.75
CA GLU A 200 -1.62 -18.87 -52.67
C GLU A 200 -1.80 -17.51 -52.00
N VAL A 201 -1.50 -16.45 -52.74
CA VAL A 201 -1.78 -15.07 -52.31
C VAL A 201 -3.27 -14.81 -52.51
N MET A 202 -3.97 -14.62 -51.41
CA MET A 202 -5.42 -14.38 -51.39
C MET A 202 -5.74 -12.91 -51.66
N VAL A 203 -4.92 -12.01 -51.12
CA VAL A 203 -5.05 -10.57 -51.28
C VAL A 203 -3.65 -9.97 -51.38
N ASP A 204 -3.45 -9.05 -52.31
CA ASP A 204 -2.23 -8.26 -52.48
C ASP A 204 -2.54 -6.75 -52.42
N GLY A 205 -1.51 -5.91 -52.60
CA GLY A 205 -1.72 -4.46 -52.65
C GLY A 205 -2.00 -3.80 -51.30
N LEU A 206 -1.89 -4.53 -50.18
CA LEU A 206 -2.30 -4.03 -48.87
C LEU A 206 -1.24 -3.14 -48.22
N CYS A 207 -1.71 -2.14 -47.48
CA CYS A 207 -0.86 -1.26 -46.71
C CYS A 207 -0.69 -1.83 -45.30
N MET A 208 0.41 -2.54 -45.09
CA MET A 208 0.82 -3.12 -43.82
C MET A 208 -0.28 -4.00 -43.14
N PRO A 209 -0.69 -5.13 -43.73
CA PRO A 209 -1.86 -5.88 -43.24
C PRO A 209 -1.63 -6.61 -41.92
N HIS A 210 -2.70 -6.76 -41.13
CA HIS A 210 -2.66 -7.38 -39.79
C HIS A 210 -3.95 -8.18 -39.47
N SER A 211 -3.86 -9.11 -38.51
CA SER A 211 -4.97 -9.82 -37.87
C SER A 211 -6.01 -10.41 -38.82
N PRO A 212 -5.63 -11.30 -39.75
CA PRO A 212 -6.63 -12.06 -40.50
C PRO A 212 -7.46 -12.93 -39.55
N ARG A 213 -8.78 -12.92 -39.73
CA ARG A 213 -9.76 -13.72 -38.97
C ARG A 213 -10.80 -14.29 -39.90
N TRP A 214 -11.03 -15.59 -39.82
CA TRP A 214 -12.22 -16.18 -40.42
C TRP A 214 -13.39 -16.02 -39.45
N TYR A 215 -14.38 -15.22 -39.82
CA TYR A 215 -15.52 -14.92 -38.96
C TYR A 215 -16.79 -14.71 -39.79
N ASN A 216 -17.91 -15.31 -39.38
CA ASN A 216 -19.19 -15.26 -40.09
C ASN A 216 -19.06 -15.54 -41.62
N ASN A 217 -18.37 -16.63 -41.96
CA ASN A 217 -18.16 -17.11 -43.33
C ASN A 217 -17.39 -16.16 -44.27
N ALA A 218 -16.67 -15.19 -43.73
CA ALA A 218 -15.80 -14.30 -44.49
C ALA A 218 -14.41 -14.19 -43.84
N LEU A 219 -13.43 -13.80 -44.66
CA LEU A 219 -12.11 -13.43 -44.20
C LEU A 219 -12.09 -11.93 -43.89
N TRP A 220 -11.89 -11.60 -42.62
CA TRP A 220 -11.72 -10.24 -42.12
C TRP A 220 -10.24 -9.97 -41.88
N PHE A 221 -9.77 -8.77 -42.16
CA PHE A 221 -8.38 -8.38 -41.92
C PHE A 221 -8.25 -6.85 -41.86
N LEU A 222 -7.12 -6.38 -41.35
CA LEU A 222 -6.82 -4.96 -41.24
C LEU A 222 -5.86 -4.56 -42.35
N SER A 223 -6.12 -3.44 -43.01
CA SER A 223 -5.12 -2.70 -43.81
C SER A 223 -4.60 -1.56 -42.94
N SER A 224 -3.66 -1.88 -42.04
CA SER A 224 -3.32 -1.06 -40.89
C SER A 224 -2.77 0.31 -41.25
N GLY A 225 -1.91 0.39 -42.28
CA GLY A 225 -1.34 1.65 -42.74
C GLY A 225 -2.34 2.55 -43.48
N SER A 226 -3.48 2.00 -43.89
CA SER A 226 -4.63 2.75 -44.43
C SER A 226 -5.69 3.04 -43.36
N GLY A 227 -5.60 2.44 -42.17
CA GLY A 227 -6.62 2.53 -41.13
C GLY A 227 -7.97 2.02 -41.65
N GLN A 228 -8.01 0.79 -42.17
CA GLN A 228 -9.22 0.20 -42.75
C GLN A 228 -9.48 -1.20 -42.21
N LEU A 229 -10.75 -1.48 -41.91
CA LEU A 229 -11.28 -2.83 -41.72
C LEU A 229 -11.71 -3.38 -43.09
N MET A 230 -11.16 -4.52 -43.46
CA MET A 230 -11.41 -5.18 -44.74
C MET A 230 -12.20 -6.47 -44.55
N ARG A 231 -13.02 -6.81 -45.53
CA ARG A 231 -13.74 -8.10 -45.62
C ARG A 231 -13.56 -8.70 -47.00
N MET A 232 -13.42 -10.02 -47.08
CA MET A 232 -13.41 -10.78 -48.32
C MET A 232 -14.22 -12.06 -48.15
N GLU A 233 -15.33 -12.17 -48.89
CA GLU A 233 -16.04 -13.43 -49.03
C GLU A 233 -15.30 -14.36 -50.02
N PRO A 234 -15.41 -15.69 -49.88
CA PRO A 234 -14.83 -16.61 -50.85
C PRO A 234 -15.22 -16.30 -52.29
N GLY A 235 -14.21 -16.17 -53.17
CA GLY A 235 -14.41 -15.91 -54.59
C GLY A 235 -14.80 -14.47 -54.95
N LYS A 236 -14.87 -13.56 -53.97
CA LYS A 236 -15.11 -12.12 -54.21
C LYS A 236 -13.85 -11.30 -53.96
N ALA A 237 -13.80 -10.12 -54.56
CA ALA A 237 -12.77 -9.14 -54.27
C ALA A 237 -12.91 -8.62 -52.82
N PRO A 238 -11.79 -8.25 -52.17
CA PRO A 238 -11.84 -7.63 -50.85
C PRO A 238 -12.49 -6.25 -50.92
N GLU A 239 -13.26 -5.89 -49.89
CA GLU A 239 -13.92 -4.60 -49.76
C GLU A 239 -13.57 -3.91 -48.44
N VAL A 240 -13.63 -2.58 -48.45
CA VAL A 240 -13.49 -1.76 -47.24
C VAL A 240 -14.84 -1.73 -46.53
N VAL A 241 -14.89 -2.27 -45.31
CA VAL A 241 -16.11 -2.24 -44.48
C VAL A 241 -16.16 -0.96 -43.65
N ALA A 242 -15.04 -0.54 -43.08
CA ALA A 242 -14.98 0.67 -42.27
C ALA A 242 -13.61 1.36 -42.37
N GLU A 243 -13.64 2.68 -42.23
CA GLU A 243 -12.47 3.54 -42.13
C GLU A 243 -12.26 3.95 -40.66
N LEU A 244 -11.06 3.73 -40.14
CA LEU A 244 -10.70 3.92 -38.74
C LEU A 244 -9.77 5.13 -38.56
N PRO A 245 -9.88 5.86 -37.43
CA PRO A 245 -9.09 7.06 -37.15
C PRO A 245 -7.69 6.79 -36.59
N GLY A 246 -7.05 5.66 -36.95
CA GLY A 246 -5.78 5.26 -36.36
C GLY A 246 -5.14 4.04 -37.03
N PHE A 247 -3.89 3.75 -36.67
CA PHE A 247 -3.17 2.60 -37.22
C PHE A 247 -3.70 1.32 -36.58
N ALA A 248 -4.45 0.53 -37.36
CA ALA A 248 -5.20 -0.60 -36.82
C ALA A 248 -4.29 -1.80 -36.49
N ARG A 249 -4.41 -2.36 -35.29
CA ARG A 249 -3.61 -3.49 -34.79
C ARG A 249 -4.44 -4.33 -33.84
N GLY A 250 -4.42 -5.65 -34.03
CA GLY A 250 -5.26 -6.56 -33.27
C GLY A 250 -6.73 -6.47 -33.67
N MET A 251 -7.37 -7.63 -33.79
CA MET A 251 -8.81 -7.71 -34.00
C MET A 251 -9.37 -8.96 -33.31
N ASP A 252 -10.53 -8.76 -32.70
CA ASP A 252 -11.37 -9.82 -32.14
C ASP A 252 -12.86 -9.46 -32.29
N PHE A 253 -13.77 -10.32 -31.88
CA PHE A 253 -15.22 -10.13 -32.10
C PHE A 253 -16.06 -10.33 -30.83
N ILE A 254 -17.13 -9.54 -30.73
CA ILE A 254 -18.25 -9.75 -29.82
C ILE A 254 -19.51 -9.83 -30.69
N ASP A 255 -20.00 -11.03 -30.96
CA ASP A 255 -21.16 -11.24 -31.83
C ASP A 255 -21.00 -10.51 -33.18
N ARG A 256 -21.85 -9.53 -33.53
CA ARG A 256 -21.73 -8.77 -34.78
C ARG A 256 -20.70 -7.64 -34.75
N TYR A 257 -20.02 -7.42 -33.64
CA TYR A 257 -19.13 -6.27 -33.44
C TYR A 257 -17.66 -6.67 -33.57
N ALA A 258 -16.93 -6.01 -34.47
CA ALA A 258 -15.48 -6.11 -34.55
C ALA A 258 -14.83 -5.17 -33.54
N ILE A 259 -13.95 -5.71 -32.70
CA ILE A 259 -13.17 -5.00 -31.68
C ILE A 259 -11.77 -4.82 -32.22
N ILE A 260 -11.33 -3.58 -32.40
CA ILE A 260 -10.10 -3.26 -33.14
C ILE A 260 -9.24 -2.32 -32.31
N GLY A 261 -7.98 -2.69 -32.09
CA GLY A 261 -7.01 -1.82 -31.45
C GLY A 261 -6.48 -0.77 -32.42
N LEU A 262 -6.31 0.47 -31.97
CA LEU A 262 -5.68 1.55 -32.74
C LEU A 262 -4.44 2.07 -32.03
N SER A 263 -3.40 2.35 -32.81
CA SER A 263 -2.18 3.02 -32.36
C SER A 263 -2.06 4.42 -32.94
N GLN A 264 -1.40 5.30 -32.20
CA GLN A 264 -0.85 6.53 -32.76
C GLN A 264 0.33 6.19 -33.67
N ILE A 265 0.50 6.95 -34.75
CA ILE A 265 1.71 6.87 -35.58
C ILE A 265 2.64 8.00 -35.15
N ARG A 266 3.78 7.64 -34.53
CA ARG A 266 4.94 8.53 -34.44
C ARG A 266 5.64 8.52 -35.79
N GLU A 267 5.94 9.70 -36.35
CA GLU A 267 6.73 9.82 -37.58
C GLU A 267 8.17 9.36 -37.33
N SER A 268 8.38 8.04 -37.35
CA SER A 268 9.68 7.41 -37.51
C SER A 268 9.90 7.05 -38.98
N SER A 269 11.14 6.82 -39.38
CA SER A 269 11.52 6.48 -40.76
C SER A 269 10.71 5.29 -41.33
N THR A 270 10.29 4.36 -40.48
CA THR A 270 9.51 3.16 -40.86
C THR A 270 8.05 3.47 -41.18
N PHE A 271 7.41 4.50 -40.61
CA PHE A 271 5.96 4.77 -40.81
C PHE A 271 5.66 6.07 -41.56
N ALA A 272 6.68 6.76 -42.09
CA ALA A 272 6.49 7.93 -42.94
C ALA A 272 5.77 7.57 -44.26
N GLY A 273 4.84 8.44 -44.70
CA GLY A 273 4.20 8.41 -46.02
C GLY A 273 2.97 7.50 -46.15
N LEU A 274 2.41 7.01 -45.05
CA LEU A 274 1.26 6.10 -45.08
C LEU A 274 -0.04 6.80 -45.52
N PRO A 275 -0.96 6.11 -46.22
CA PRO A 275 -2.25 6.68 -46.61
C PRO A 275 -3.03 7.29 -45.45
N LEU A 276 -3.01 6.65 -44.28
CA LEU A 276 -3.69 7.13 -43.08
C LEU A 276 -3.22 8.54 -42.64
N THR A 277 -1.92 8.85 -42.73
CA THR A 277 -1.39 10.14 -42.27
C THR A 277 -1.83 11.31 -43.14
N LYS A 278 -2.36 11.03 -44.35
CA LYS A 278 -2.95 12.05 -45.23
C LYS A 278 -4.43 12.32 -44.91
N ARG A 279 -5.13 11.35 -44.30
CA ARG A 279 -6.57 11.42 -44.04
C ARG A 279 -6.89 11.89 -42.63
N VAL A 280 -6.04 11.55 -41.65
CA VAL A 280 -6.32 11.76 -40.22
C VAL A 280 -5.18 12.56 -39.60
N GLU A 281 -5.47 13.81 -39.24
CA GLU A 281 -4.51 14.74 -38.61
C GLU A 281 -4.18 14.29 -37.18
N GLU A 282 -5.20 14.10 -36.35
CA GLU A 282 -5.06 13.65 -34.97
C GLU A 282 -5.37 12.15 -34.85
N ARG A 283 -4.35 11.35 -34.52
CA ARG A 283 -4.46 9.89 -34.41
C ARG A 283 -4.50 9.50 -32.94
N GLN A 284 -5.47 8.68 -32.58
CA GLN A 284 -5.69 8.25 -31.20
C GLN A 284 -5.25 6.78 -30.99
N SER A 285 -4.84 6.46 -29.76
CA SER A 285 -4.60 5.09 -29.31
C SER A 285 -5.78 4.59 -28.47
N GLY A 286 -6.08 3.29 -28.55
CA GLY A 286 -7.18 2.70 -27.79
C GLY A 286 -7.92 1.60 -28.56
N VAL A 287 -9.22 1.44 -28.30
CA VAL A 287 -10.05 0.37 -28.85
C VAL A 287 -11.31 0.93 -29.50
N TRP A 288 -11.59 0.51 -30.74
CA TRP A 288 -12.74 0.90 -31.54
C TRP A 288 -13.63 -0.29 -31.83
N VAL A 289 -14.95 -0.05 -31.84
CA VAL A 289 -15.97 -1.06 -32.09
C VAL A 289 -16.71 -0.71 -33.38
N VAL A 290 -16.67 -1.64 -34.34
CA VAL A 290 -17.36 -1.50 -35.63
C VAL A 290 -18.49 -2.52 -35.73
N ASP A 291 -19.70 -2.08 -36.08
CA ASP A 291 -20.78 -2.99 -36.44
C ASP A 291 -20.50 -3.58 -37.83
N THR A 292 -20.27 -4.89 -37.90
CA THR A 292 -19.87 -5.58 -39.13
C THR A 292 -20.95 -5.62 -40.20
N THR A 293 -22.20 -5.29 -39.87
CA THR A 293 -23.33 -5.33 -40.80
C THR A 293 -23.43 -4.08 -41.66
N ASN A 294 -23.00 -2.92 -41.14
CA ASN A 294 -23.14 -1.63 -41.80
C ASN A 294 -21.86 -0.76 -41.80
N GLY A 295 -20.78 -1.23 -41.15
CA GLY A 295 -19.49 -0.54 -41.12
C GLY A 295 -19.42 0.66 -40.17
N GLN A 296 -20.46 0.92 -39.38
CA GLN A 296 -20.47 2.07 -38.47
C GLN A 296 -19.61 1.82 -37.23
N ILE A 297 -18.84 2.85 -36.83
CA ILE A 297 -18.19 2.89 -35.51
C ILE A 297 -19.27 3.21 -34.48
N VAL A 298 -19.52 2.29 -33.56
CA VAL A 298 -20.62 2.39 -32.58
C VAL A 298 -20.14 2.66 -31.15
N ALA A 299 -18.87 2.40 -30.87
CA ALA A 299 -18.27 2.64 -29.56
C ALA A 299 -16.75 2.77 -29.66
N PHE A 300 -16.14 3.44 -28.68
CA PHE A 300 -14.69 3.52 -28.55
C PHE A 300 -14.23 3.75 -27.11
N LEU A 301 -12.96 3.43 -26.86
CA LEU A 301 -12.17 3.77 -25.69
C LEU A 301 -10.85 4.37 -26.15
N VAL A 302 -10.55 5.60 -25.75
CA VAL A 302 -9.31 6.31 -26.05
C VAL A 302 -8.37 6.25 -24.85
N PHE A 303 -7.10 5.97 -25.10
CA PHE A 303 -6.00 6.08 -24.16
C PHE A 303 -5.33 7.45 -24.31
N THR A 304 -5.02 8.11 -23.19
CA THR A 304 -4.27 9.37 -23.14
C THR A 304 -3.06 9.25 -22.22
N GLY A 305 -2.07 10.13 -22.40
CA GLY A 305 -0.78 10.04 -21.71
C GLY A 305 0.18 9.02 -22.33
N ASN A 306 0.76 8.14 -21.51
CA ASN A 306 1.92 7.32 -21.90
C ASN A 306 1.62 6.08 -22.79
N VAL A 307 0.34 5.70 -22.99
CA VAL A 307 -0.01 4.55 -23.84
C VAL A 307 -0.43 5.05 -25.22
N GLN A 308 0.53 5.08 -26.14
CA GLN A 308 0.33 5.60 -27.50
C GLN A 308 0.25 4.50 -28.56
N GLU A 309 0.49 3.24 -28.19
CA GLU A 309 0.48 2.11 -29.12
C GLU A 309 -0.26 0.92 -28.52
N VAL A 310 -1.13 0.34 -29.33
CA VAL A 310 -1.84 -0.92 -29.11
C VAL A 310 -1.29 -1.96 -30.06
N PHE A 311 -0.95 -3.13 -29.55
CA PHE A 311 -0.35 -4.20 -30.36
C PHE A 311 -1.35 -5.29 -30.72
N GLU A 312 -2.07 -5.83 -29.73
CA GLU A 312 -3.16 -6.77 -29.95
C GLU A 312 -4.33 -6.49 -28.99
N VAL A 313 -5.53 -6.90 -29.39
CA VAL A 313 -6.74 -6.93 -28.56
C VAL A 313 -7.29 -8.35 -28.50
N LYS A 314 -7.77 -8.77 -27.32
CA LYS A 314 -8.51 -10.04 -27.12
C LYS A 314 -9.72 -9.82 -26.24
N VAL A 315 -10.82 -10.49 -26.56
CA VAL A 315 -12.02 -10.53 -25.73
C VAL A 315 -11.91 -11.71 -24.77
N LEU A 316 -12.14 -11.46 -23.47
CA LEU A 316 -12.24 -12.49 -22.45
C LEU A 316 -13.69 -12.63 -21.96
N PRO A 317 -14.21 -13.86 -21.81
CA PRO A 317 -15.61 -14.12 -21.45
C PRO A 317 -15.86 -13.98 -19.93
N HIS A 318 -15.40 -12.88 -19.33
CA HIS A 318 -15.50 -12.58 -17.91
C HIS A 318 -15.83 -11.10 -17.73
N GLN A 319 -16.69 -10.75 -16.78
CA GLN A 319 -17.02 -9.35 -16.49
C GLN A 319 -15.87 -8.62 -15.80
N PHE A 320 -15.12 -9.31 -14.93
CA PHE A 320 -14.13 -8.67 -14.08
C PHE A 320 -12.90 -9.56 -13.87
N THR A 321 -11.98 -9.51 -14.83
CA THR A 321 -10.72 -10.26 -14.77
C THR A 321 -9.64 -9.53 -13.97
N ALA A 322 -8.94 -10.27 -13.11
CA ALA A 322 -7.64 -9.92 -12.54
C ALA A 322 -6.54 -10.78 -13.19
N ILE A 323 -5.33 -10.23 -13.33
CA ILE A 323 -4.16 -10.98 -13.80
C ILE A 323 -3.01 -10.67 -12.86
N LEU A 324 -2.37 -11.71 -12.33
CA LEU A 324 -1.25 -11.59 -11.39
C LEU A 324 0.08 -11.69 -12.13
N ASP A 325 1.09 -10.95 -11.68
CA ASP A 325 2.46 -11.12 -12.12
C ASP A 325 3.20 -12.19 -11.27
N THR A 326 4.47 -12.45 -11.59
CA THR A 326 5.31 -13.42 -10.88
C THR A 326 5.78 -12.95 -9.50
N GLN A 327 5.61 -11.67 -9.17
CA GLN A 327 5.97 -11.06 -7.87
C GLN A 327 4.78 -10.94 -6.93
N SER A 328 3.59 -11.36 -7.37
CA SER A 328 2.37 -11.26 -6.59
C SER A 328 2.47 -12.03 -5.26
N PRO A 329 2.14 -11.41 -4.11
CA PRO A 329 2.18 -12.07 -2.80
C PRO A 329 1.13 -13.20 -2.67
N PHE A 330 0.15 -13.25 -3.58
CA PHE A 330 -0.85 -14.32 -3.61
C PHE A 330 -0.31 -15.60 -4.26
N LEU A 331 0.73 -15.51 -5.11
CA LEU A 331 1.23 -16.64 -5.89
C LEU A 331 1.76 -17.81 -5.02
N PRO A 332 2.54 -17.59 -3.94
CA PRO A 332 3.06 -18.68 -3.11
C PRO A 332 1.98 -19.59 -2.50
N ASN A 333 0.79 -19.04 -2.24
CA ASN A 333 -0.32 -19.74 -1.60
C ASN A 333 -1.48 -20.04 -2.57
N SER A 334 -1.23 -19.97 -3.89
CA SER A 334 -2.26 -20.16 -4.93
C SER A 334 -1.95 -21.33 -5.85
N TYR A 335 -2.37 -22.52 -5.45
CA TYR A 335 -2.22 -23.77 -6.20
C TYR A 335 -3.57 -24.44 -6.50
N GLU A 336 -3.57 -25.30 -7.51
CA GLU A 336 -4.71 -26.11 -7.92
C GLU A 336 -4.28 -27.58 -7.83
N LEU A 337 -5.14 -28.44 -7.28
CA LEU A 337 -4.90 -29.86 -7.11
C LEU A 337 -5.92 -30.63 -7.94
N SER A 338 -5.57 -31.86 -8.34
CA SER A 338 -6.51 -32.71 -9.07
C SER A 338 -7.71 -33.10 -8.20
N ASP A 339 -8.84 -33.38 -8.83
CA ASP A 339 -10.05 -33.86 -8.15
C ASP A 339 -9.79 -35.12 -7.29
N GLU A 340 -8.82 -35.94 -7.69
CA GLU A 340 -8.39 -37.13 -6.93
C GLU A 340 -7.69 -36.76 -5.61
N VAL A 341 -6.82 -35.75 -5.64
CA VAL A 341 -6.16 -35.25 -4.43
C VAL A 341 -7.16 -34.53 -3.54
N LEU A 342 -8.06 -33.72 -4.11
CA LEU A 342 -9.10 -33.00 -3.36
C LEU A 342 -10.01 -33.95 -2.57
N LYS A 343 -10.30 -35.15 -3.10
CA LYS A 343 -11.07 -36.19 -2.40
C LYS A 343 -10.37 -36.78 -1.18
N ASN A 344 -9.05 -36.62 -1.07
CA ASN A 344 -8.21 -37.20 -0.03
C ASN A 344 -7.54 -36.12 0.86
N LEU A 345 -8.08 -34.90 0.87
CA LEU A 345 -7.62 -33.87 1.80
C LEU A 345 -8.01 -34.26 3.23
N ALA A 346 -7.11 -33.99 4.17
CA ALA A 346 -7.45 -34.02 5.58
C ALA A 346 -8.64 -33.07 5.84
N PRO A 347 -9.56 -33.41 6.76
CA PRO A 347 -10.59 -32.47 7.16
C PRO A 347 -9.95 -31.17 7.62
N ALA A 348 -10.59 -30.04 7.28
CA ALA A 348 -10.14 -28.74 7.77
C ALA A 348 -10.07 -28.77 9.30
N ASP A 349 -9.05 -28.12 9.86
CA ASP A 349 -8.98 -27.93 11.30
C ASP A 349 -10.24 -27.18 11.75
N PRO A 350 -11.11 -27.80 12.58
CA PRO A 350 -12.36 -27.19 13.01
C PRO A 350 -12.15 -25.93 13.85
N VAL A 351 -10.93 -25.65 14.34
CA VAL A 351 -10.59 -24.48 15.15
C VAL A 351 -10.13 -23.30 14.29
N GLN A 352 -9.44 -23.55 13.17
CA GLN A 352 -8.70 -22.51 12.44
C GLN A 352 -9.59 -21.36 11.96
N ALA A 353 -10.66 -21.65 11.20
CA ALA A 353 -11.53 -20.60 10.65
C ALA A 353 -12.31 -19.83 11.74
N PRO A 354 -12.88 -20.49 12.78
CA PRO A 354 -13.44 -19.78 13.94
C PRO A 354 -12.41 -18.91 14.66
N LEU A 355 -11.17 -19.39 14.85
CA LEU A 355 -10.11 -18.64 15.50
C LEU A 355 -9.76 -17.38 14.69
N GLU A 356 -9.62 -17.48 13.37
CA GLU A 356 -9.39 -16.31 12.50
C GLU A 356 -10.52 -15.27 12.60
N ALA A 357 -11.78 -15.71 12.73
CA ALA A 357 -12.91 -14.82 12.95
C ALA A 357 -12.82 -14.12 14.32
N ALA A 358 -12.50 -14.86 15.39
CA ALA A 358 -12.32 -14.32 16.73
C ALA A 358 -11.17 -13.31 16.80
N SER A 359 -10.00 -13.64 16.22
CA SER A 359 -8.84 -12.75 16.16
C SER A 359 -9.15 -11.48 15.37
N ARG A 360 -9.91 -11.58 14.26
CA ARG A 360 -10.31 -10.40 13.48
C ARG A 360 -11.25 -9.47 14.25
N ALA A 361 -12.26 -10.02 14.92
CA ALA A 361 -13.14 -9.25 15.80
C ALA A 361 -12.35 -8.54 16.91
N HIS A 362 -11.38 -9.26 17.52
CA HIS A 362 -10.50 -8.71 18.55
C HIS A 362 -9.66 -7.54 18.02
N VAL A 363 -8.99 -7.69 16.88
CA VAL A 363 -8.19 -6.63 16.26
C VAL A 363 -9.04 -5.41 15.87
N ASN A 364 -10.30 -5.63 15.45
CA ASN A 364 -11.23 -4.55 15.14
C ASN A 364 -11.78 -3.83 16.38
N GLY A 365 -11.48 -4.31 17.59
CA GLY A 365 -11.98 -3.76 18.85
C GLY A 365 -13.42 -4.18 19.19
N GLU A 366 -13.97 -5.18 18.49
CA GLU A 366 -15.29 -5.77 18.73
C GLU A 366 -15.19 -6.80 19.88
N LEU A 367 -14.76 -6.33 21.06
CA LEU A 367 -14.29 -7.18 22.15
C LEU A 367 -15.35 -8.16 22.66
N ASP A 368 -16.61 -7.73 22.78
CA ASP A 368 -17.70 -8.60 23.24
C ASP A 368 -17.99 -9.74 22.25
N GLU A 369 -17.84 -9.48 20.95
CA GLU A 369 -18.04 -10.50 19.92
C GLU A 369 -16.86 -11.46 19.87
N ALA A 370 -15.63 -10.94 19.93
CA ALA A 370 -14.43 -11.76 20.01
C ALA A 370 -14.47 -12.71 21.23
N ILE A 371 -14.90 -12.21 22.40
CA ILE A 371 -15.08 -13.02 23.61
C ILE A 371 -16.05 -14.19 23.37
N LYS A 372 -17.20 -13.95 22.74
CA LYS A 372 -18.17 -15.01 22.43
C LYS A 372 -17.56 -16.06 21.48
N LEU A 373 -16.91 -15.60 20.41
CA LEU A 373 -16.29 -16.49 19.44
C LEU A 373 -15.20 -17.37 20.07
N TYR A 374 -14.34 -16.79 20.94
CA TYR A 374 -13.36 -17.58 21.68
C TYR A 374 -14.03 -18.59 22.62
N GLN A 375 -15.09 -18.20 23.34
CA GLN A 375 -15.83 -19.09 24.23
C GLN A 375 -16.47 -20.25 23.45
N ASP A 376 -17.05 -19.99 22.29
CA ASP A 376 -17.67 -21.01 21.44
C ASP A 376 -16.64 -22.05 20.95
N ILE A 377 -15.43 -21.62 20.58
CA ILE A 377 -14.34 -22.52 20.24
C ILE A 377 -13.97 -23.39 21.46
N LEU A 378 -13.81 -22.78 22.63
CA LEU A 378 -13.40 -23.47 23.86
C LEU A 378 -14.47 -24.40 24.43
N GLN A 379 -15.75 -24.25 24.08
CA GLN A 379 -16.79 -25.23 24.42
C GLN A 379 -16.52 -26.59 23.78
N HIS A 380 -15.95 -26.60 22.57
CA HIS A 380 -15.62 -27.82 21.83
C HIS A 380 -14.17 -28.24 22.00
N PHE A 381 -13.26 -27.28 22.21
CA PHE A 381 -11.82 -27.48 22.31
C PHE A 381 -11.25 -26.80 23.57
N PRO A 382 -11.63 -27.25 24.78
CA PRO A 382 -11.32 -26.56 26.04
C PRO A 382 -9.81 -26.41 26.31
N ASP A 383 -9.00 -27.26 25.69
CA ASP A 383 -7.56 -27.37 25.97
C ASP A 383 -6.70 -26.71 24.89
N HIS A 384 -7.32 -26.02 23.91
CA HIS A 384 -6.58 -25.44 22.81
C HIS A 384 -5.72 -24.26 23.27
N GLN A 385 -4.40 -24.44 23.32
CA GLN A 385 -3.44 -23.48 23.90
C GLN A 385 -3.58 -22.07 23.30
N VAL A 386 -3.55 -21.96 21.97
CA VAL A 386 -3.57 -20.65 21.27
C VAL A 386 -4.87 -19.88 21.56
N VAL A 387 -6.02 -20.56 21.46
CA VAL A 387 -7.34 -19.97 21.74
C VAL A 387 -7.43 -19.52 23.19
N ASN A 388 -6.99 -20.35 24.16
CA ASN A 388 -7.01 -19.98 25.57
C ASN A 388 -6.14 -18.74 25.86
N HIS A 389 -4.95 -18.64 25.23
CA HIS A 389 -4.07 -17.48 25.36
C HIS A 389 -4.68 -16.22 24.74
N GLN A 390 -5.11 -16.29 23.48
CA GLN A 390 -5.72 -15.14 22.79
C GLN A 390 -7.01 -14.67 23.47
N TYR A 391 -7.82 -15.59 24.00
CA TYR A 391 -8.98 -15.25 24.81
C TYR A 391 -8.58 -14.49 26.08
N GLY A 392 -7.53 -14.95 26.77
CA GLY A 392 -6.96 -14.24 27.92
C GLY A 392 -6.52 -12.82 27.59
N VAL A 393 -5.84 -12.61 26.45
CA VAL A 393 -5.45 -11.28 25.97
C VAL A 393 -6.68 -10.42 25.62
N CYS A 394 -7.69 -10.99 24.96
CA CYS A 394 -8.93 -10.29 24.65
C CYS A 394 -9.67 -9.82 25.92
N LEU A 395 -9.65 -10.62 26.99
CA LEU A 395 -10.20 -10.23 28.30
C LEU A 395 -9.42 -9.06 28.93
N LEU A 396 -8.10 -8.98 28.74
CA LEU A 396 -7.29 -7.83 29.18
C LEU A 396 -7.72 -6.55 28.49
N ASP A 397 -7.85 -6.59 27.17
CA ASP A 397 -8.27 -5.42 26.38
C ASP A 397 -9.72 -5.01 26.72
N ALA A 398 -10.56 -5.98 27.08
CA ALA A 398 -11.92 -5.77 27.60
C ALA A 398 -11.95 -5.31 29.07
N LYS A 399 -10.79 -5.12 29.71
CA LYS A 399 -10.61 -4.73 31.11
C LYS A 399 -11.22 -5.70 32.13
N ARG A 400 -11.43 -6.96 31.73
CA ARG A 400 -11.86 -8.06 32.60
C ARG A 400 -10.62 -8.73 33.20
N TRP A 401 -9.84 -7.96 33.97
CA TRP A 401 -8.50 -8.36 34.40
C TRP A 401 -8.46 -9.62 35.25
N ASP A 402 -9.44 -9.83 36.13
CA ASP A 402 -9.53 -11.05 36.94
C ASP A 402 -9.80 -12.29 36.08
N ASP A 403 -10.76 -12.20 35.15
CA ASP A 403 -11.08 -13.27 34.22
C ASP A 403 -9.87 -13.58 33.30
N ALA A 404 -9.17 -12.54 32.85
CA ALA A 404 -7.95 -12.69 32.05
C ALA A 404 -6.86 -13.44 32.81
N ILE A 405 -6.63 -13.10 34.09
CA ILE A 405 -5.65 -13.78 34.94
C ILE A 405 -6.02 -15.25 35.11
N GLU A 406 -7.27 -15.56 35.44
CA GLU A 406 -7.73 -16.96 35.57
C GLU A 406 -7.50 -17.74 34.26
N GLN A 407 -7.85 -17.10 33.13
CA GLN A 407 -7.75 -17.71 31.81
C GLN A 407 -6.29 -17.95 31.37
N LEU A 408 -5.39 -17.02 31.63
CA LEU A 408 -3.96 -17.17 31.33
C LEU A 408 -3.28 -18.16 32.28
N GLN A 409 -3.71 -18.25 33.54
CA GLN A 409 -3.24 -19.28 34.48
C GLN A 409 -3.63 -20.69 34.03
N LYS A 410 -4.81 -20.87 33.39
CA LYS A 410 -5.18 -22.15 32.76
C LYS A 410 -4.20 -22.55 31.66
N VAL A 411 -3.74 -21.61 30.83
CA VAL A 411 -2.69 -21.87 29.83
C VAL A 411 -1.43 -22.39 30.52
N LEU A 412 -0.95 -21.69 31.55
CA LEU A 412 0.28 -22.08 32.26
C LEU A 412 0.16 -23.38 33.05
N SER A 413 -1.04 -23.76 33.50
CA SER A 413 -1.26 -25.05 34.18
C SER A 413 -1.01 -26.26 33.27
N LYS A 414 -1.10 -26.07 31.94
CA LYS A 414 -0.88 -27.12 30.92
C LYS A 414 0.43 -26.93 30.18
N HIS A 415 0.84 -25.68 29.98
CA HIS A 415 2.03 -25.26 29.25
C HIS A 415 2.83 -24.29 30.12
N ALA A 416 3.53 -24.85 31.11
CA ALA A 416 4.27 -24.09 32.12
C ALA A 416 5.44 -23.26 31.53
N ASP A 417 5.84 -23.53 30.29
CA ASP A 417 6.88 -22.86 29.51
C ASP A 417 6.33 -21.83 28.50
N ASN A 418 5.06 -21.48 28.58
CA ASN A 418 4.46 -20.49 27.68
C ASN A 418 4.82 -19.05 28.11
N ALA A 419 5.92 -18.52 27.56
CA ALA A 419 6.42 -17.18 27.86
C ALA A 419 5.43 -16.05 27.47
N ASP A 420 4.68 -16.21 26.37
CA ASP A 420 3.66 -15.24 25.94
C ASP A 420 2.56 -15.09 27.00
N ALA A 421 2.08 -16.20 27.56
CA ALA A 421 1.08 -16.19 28.62
C ALA A 421 1.61 -15.57 29.92
N MET A 422 2.88 -15.80 30.26
CA MET A 422 3.55 -15.15 31.40
C MET A 422 3.63 -13.63 31.20
N ASN A 423 4.04 -13.16 30.01
CA ASN A 423 4.06 -11.74 29.69
C ASN A 423 2.65 -11.12 29.76
N SER A 424 1.63 -11.81 29.24
CA SER A 424 0.24 -11.36 29.35
C SER A 424 -0.25 -11.28 30.80
N LEU A 425 0.15 -12.23 31.68
CA LEU A 425 -0.12 -12.13 33.12
C LEU A 425 0.59 -10.94 33.76
N GLY A 426 1.85 -10.69 33.40
CA GLY A 426 2.58 -9.52 33.85
C GLY A 426 1.83 -8.23 33.50
N HIS A 427 1.35 -8.10 32.26
CA HIS A 427 0.54 -6.98 31.81
C HIS A 427 -0.79 -6.87 32.58
N ALA A 428 -1.47 -7.99 32.86
CA ALA A 428 -2.68 -8.01 33.67
C ALA A 428 -2.46 -7.43 35.07
N TYR A 429 -1.34 -7.79 35.71
CA TYR A 429 -1.01 -7.30 37.04
C TYR A 429 -0.55 -5.83 37.03
N VAL A 430 0.04 -5.33 35.94
CA VAL A 430 0.27 -3.89 35.74
C VAL A 430 -1.06 -3.12 35.77
N GLU A 431 -2.06 -3.59 35.03
CA GLU A 431 -3.38 -2.94 35.00
C GLU A 431 -4.09 -3.00 36.37
N LYS A 432 -3.84 -4.04 37.15
CA LYS A 432 -4.31 -4.16 38.55
C LYS A 432 -3.47 -3.38 39.56
N LEU A 433 -2.42 -2.68 39.14
CA LEU A 433 -1.47 -1.95 39.98
C LEU A 433 -0.70 -2.84 40.98
N ASP A 434 -0.66 -4.17 40.75
CA ASP A 434 0.14 -5.14 41.53
C ASP A 434 1.50 -5.32 40.84
N HIS A 435 2.33 -4.28 40.94
CA HIS A 435 3.59 -4.21 40.20
C HIS A 435 4.62 -5.26 40.64
N GLU A 436 4.53 -5.75 41.88
CA GLU A 436 5.42 -6.82 42.36
C GLU A 436 5.15 -8.12 41.60
N LYS A 437 3.88 -8.53 41.49
CA LYS A 437 3.53 -9.70 40.68
C LYS A 437 3.79 -9.47 39.20
N ALA A 438 3.54 -8.26 38.68
CA ALA A 438 3.86 -7.95 37.30
C ALA A 438 5.35 -8.20 36.98
N MET A 439 6.25 -7.69 37.84
CA MET A 439 7.69 -7.92 37.71
C MET A 439 8.06 -9.41 37.81
N GLN A 440 7.45 -10.16 38.74
CA GLN A 440 7.68 -11.60 38.85
C GLN A 440 7.34 -12.33 37.54
N TRP A 441 6.20 -12.02 36.93
CA TRP A 441 5.78 -12.65 35.67
C TRP A 441 6.65 -12.23 34.48
N PHE A 442 7.03 -10.95 34.37
CA PHE A 442 7.96 -10.54 33.31
C PHE A 442 9.33 -11.23 33.46
N ASN A 443 9.85 -11.35 34.68
CA ASN A 443 11.10 -12.07 34.93
C ASN A 443 10.99 -13.56 34.59
N GLN A 444 9.85 -14.20 34.86
CA GLN A 444 9.61 -15.59 34.48
C GLN A 444 9.50 -15.77 32.95
N ALA A 445 8.82 -14.84 32.26
CA ALA A 445 8.74 -14.86 30.80
C ALA A 445 10.14 -14.80 30.17
N ILE A 446 10.98 -13.87 30.65
CA ILE A 446 12.37 -13.68 30.16
C ILE A 446 13.28 -14.85 30.53
N ALA A 447 13.08 -15.45 31.72
CA ALA A 447 13.82 -16.65 32.12
C ALA A 447 13.48 -17.87 31.24
N THR A 448 12.24 -17.93 30.75
CA THR A 448 11.74 -19.00 29.87
C THR A 448 12.18 -18.77 28.42
N ASP A 449 12.10 -17.54 27.93
CA ASP A 449 12.61 -17.12 26.63
C ASP A 449 13.40 -15.82 26.76
N GLN A 450 14.73 -15.93 26.68
CA GLN A 450 15.66 -14.80 26.81
C GLN A 450 15.59 -13.81 25.64
N GLN A 451 14.88 -14.14 24.55
CA GLN A 451 14.68 -13.26 23.40
C GLN A 451 13.24 -12.72 23.33
N HIS A 452 12.46 -12.87 24.41
CA HIS A 452 11.07 -12.43 24.45
C HIS A 452 10.95 -10.90 24.53
N ALA A 453 11.11 -10.23 23.39
CA ALA A 453 11.21 -8.78 23.28
C ALA A 453 10.08 -8.00 23.96
N LEU A 454 8.84 -8.48 23.88
CA LEU A 454 7.69 -7.80 24.49
C LEU A 454 7.73 -7.83 26.03
N ALA A 455 8.31 -8.89 26.62
CA ALA A 455 8.43 -9.02 28.07
C ALA A 455 9.53 -8.09 28.60
N HIS A 456 10.67 -8.02 27.91
CA HIS A 456 11.73 -7.04 28.16
C HIS A 456 11.19 -5.61 28.07
N PHE A 457 10.47 -5.28 26.99
CA PHE A 457 9.91 -3.95 26.80
C PHE A 457 8.89 -3.57 27.90
N ASN A 458 8.01 -4.49 28.29
CA ASN A 458 7.05 -4.27 29.36
C ASN A 458 7.74 -4.12 30.74
N ARG A 459 8.73 -4.96 31.03
CA ARG A 459 9.58 -4.82 32.23
C ARG A 459 10.31 -3.48 32.24
N GLY A 460 10.89 -3.06 31.12
CA GLY A 460 11.56 -1.76 30.98
C GLY A 460 10.64 -0.61 31.34
N LYS A 461 9.42 -0.56 30.79
CA LYS A 461 8.42 0.45 31.18
C LYS A 461 8.15 0.46 32.68
N LEU A 462 7.98 -0.72 33.29
CA LEU A 462 7.69 -0.82 34.73
C LEU A 462 8.87 -0.37 35.60
N LEU A 463 10.09 -0.76 35.24
CA LEU A 463 11.33 -0.31 35.89
C LEU A 463 11.47 1.22 35.82
N LEU A 464 11.24 1.81 34.64
CA LEU A 464 11.26 3.26 34.44
C LEU A 464 10.19 3.97 35.29
N GLN A 465 8.99 3.39 35.38
CA GLN A 465 7.89 3.93 36.20
C GLN A 465 8.22 3.91 37.69
N GLN A 466 8.98 2.90 38.15
CA GLN A 466 9.48 2.78 39.52
C GLN A 466 10.72 3.65 39.78
N GLY A 467 11.31 4.27 38.75
CA GLY A 467 12.52 5.08 38.85
C GLY A 467 13.82 4.28 38.82
N GLN A 468 13.77 2.99 38.46
CA GLN A 468 14.94 2.14 38.24
C GLN A 468 15.48 2.38 36.82
N TYR A 469 15.99 3.59 36.58
CA TYR A 469 16.30 4.09 35.24
C TYR A 469 17.40 3.32 34.52
N GLN A 470 18.47 2.93 35.21
CA GLN A 470 19.63 2.27 34.59
C GLN A 470 19.22 0.98 33.86
N GLU A 471 18.62 0.04 34.60
CA GLU A 471 18.09 -1.20 34.05
C GLU A 471 16.89 -0.94 33.13
N GLY A 472 16.03 0.01 33.51
CA GLY A 472 14.84 0.37 32.73
C GLY A 472 15.16 0.80 31.30
N TRP A 473 16.23 1.57 31.06
CA TRP A 473 16.62 1.98 29.70
C TRP A 473 17.18 0.83 28.86
N GLU A 474 17.94 -0.09 29.47
CA GLU A 474 18.46 -1.27 28.78
C GLU A 474 17.31 -2.16 28.29
N GLU A 475 16.34 -2.40 29.17
CA GLU A 475 15.14 -3.17 28.89
C GLU A 475 14.21 -2.47 27.88
N TYR A 476 14.13 -1.13 27.92
CA TYR A 476 13.32 -0.34 27.00
C TYR A 476 13.80 -0.38 25.54
N ASP A 477 15.08 -0.66 25.29
CA ASP A 477 15.63 -0.82 23.92
C ASP A 477 15.14 -2.08 23.21
N TRP A 478 14.60 -3.07 23.93
CA TRP A 478 13.96 -4.23 23.32
C TRP A 478 12.70 -3.89 22.52
N ARG A 479 12.17 -2.66 22.65
CA ARG A 479 11.06 -2.15 21.82
C ARG A 479 11.31 -2.34 20.32
N TRP A 480 12.56 -2.24 19.87
CA TRP A 480 12.96 -2.39 18.46
C TRP A 480 12.79 -3.80 17.91
N GLN A 481 12.63 -4.79 18.79
CA GLN A 481 12.37 -6.18 18.43
C GLN A 481 10.89 -6.56 18.58
N THR A 482 10.02 -5.58 18.86
CA THR A 482 8.56 -5.80 18.94
C THR A 482 7.85 -5.35 17.66
N PRO A 483 6.72 -5.95 17.28
CA PRO A 483 6.00 -5.58 16.05
C PRO A 483 5.49 -4.13 16.01
N GLN A 484 5.46 -3.46 17.16
CA GLN A 484 4.90 -2.11 17.33
C GLN A 484 5.85 -1.01 16.84
N PHE A 485 7.15 -1.29 16.75
CA PHE A 485 8.17 -0.33 16.36
C PHE A 485 8.94 -0.81 15.14
N VAL A 486 9.15 0.08 14.17
CA VAL A 486 9.96 -0.19 12.98
C VAL A 486 11.37 0.34 13.23
N ALA A 487 12.36 -0.54 13.22
CA ALA A 487 13.75 -0.15 13.36
C ALA A 487 14.19 0.77 12.21
N PHE A 488 14.93 1.83 12.55
CA PHE A 488 15.49 2.75 11.58
C PHE A 488 16.51 2.03 10.69
N GLN A 489 16.23 1.95 9.39
CA GLN A 489 17.09 1.25 8.43
C GLN A 489 18.23 2.19 7.99
N CYS A 490 19.45 1.92 8.45
CA CYS A 490 20.63 2.70 8.13
C CYS A 490 21.89 1.83 8.13
N ASP A 491 22.80 2.07 7.18
CA ASP A 491 24.07 1.32 7.07
C ASP A 491 25.19 1.93 7.94
N LYS A 492 24.94 3.09 8.56
CA LYS A 492 25.88 3.74 9.50
C LYS A 492 25.80 3.03 10.85
N PRO A 493 26.84 3.07 11.69
CA PRO A 493 26.78 2.51 13.03
C PRO A 493 25.82 3.28 13.94
N GLN A 494 25.09 2.56 14.79
CA GLN A 494 24.36 3.15 15.91
C GLN A 494 25.34 3.45 17.04
N TRP A 495 25.32 4.67 17.56
CA TRP A 495 26.11 5.10 18.70
C TRP A 495 25.70 4.33 19.96
N GLN A 496 26.69 3.78 20.67
CA GLN A 496 26.53 2.93 21.85
C GLN A 496 27.34 3.44 23.06
N GLY A 497 27.70 4.72 23.06
CA GLY A 497 28.41 5.37 24.18
C GLY A 497 29.92 5.50 23.98
N GLU A 498 30.45 5.10 22.82
CA GLU A 498 31.84 5.39 22.42
C GLU A 498 32.11 6.90 22.26
N ASP A 499 33.39 7.30 22.24
CA ASP A 499 33.78 8.70 22.01
C ASP A 499 33.41 9.15 20.59
N ILE A 500 32.63 10.22 20.51
CA ILE A 500 32.11 10.81 19.27
C ILE A 500 32.48 12.28 19.13
N SER A 501 33.48 12.76 19.86
CA SER A 501 33.87 14.18 19.89
C SER A 501 34.23 14.76 18.51
N ASP A 502 34.70 13.94 17.57
CA ASP A 502 34.99 14.32 16.19
C ASP A 502 33.87 13.99 15.19
N LYS A 503 32.77 13.35 15.64
CA LYS A 503 31.70 12.82 14.79
C LYS A 503 30.47 13.70 14.76
N THR A 504 29.79 13.70 13.62
CA THR A 504 28.43 14.22 13.48
C THR A 504 27.43 13.09 13.76
N ILE A 505 26.53 13.30 14.73
CA ILE A 505 25.53 12.33 15.13
C ILE A 505 24.14 12.70 14.59
N LEU A 506 23.47 11.72 13.99
CA LEU A 506 22.05 11.81 13.65
C LEU A 506 21.19 11.30 14.79
N VAL A 507 20.33 12.16 15.34
CA VAL A 507 19.28 11.76 16.27
C VAL A 507 17.98 11.62 15.48
N HIS A 508 17.50 10.39 15.30
CA HIS A 508 16.27 10.16 14.55
C HIS A 508 15.04 10.08 15.45
N SER A 509 13.92 10.48 14.86
CA SER A 509 12.60 10.44 15.45
C SER A 509 12.14 9.03 15.77
N GLU A 510 11.33 8.94 16.82
CA GLU A 510 10.53 7.78 17.16
C GLU A 510 9.30 8.23 17.97
N GLN A 511 8.29 7.36 18.06
CA GLN A 511 7.11 7.56 18.92
C GLN A 511 6.32 8.86 18.64
N GLY A 512 5.59 9.38 19.63
CA GLY A 512 4.66 10.49 19.47
C GLY A 512 5.28 11.86 19.73
N ASN A 513 4.59 12.94 19.31
CA ASN A 513 5.11 14.31 19.44
C ASN A 513 5.48 14.70 20.90
N GLY A 514 4.77 14.17 21.89
CA GLY A 514 5.08 14.42 23.31
C GLY A 514 6.43 13.84 23.74
N ASP A 515 6.78 12.66 23.21
CA ASP A 515 8.04 11.98 23.47
C ASP A 515 9.22 12.79 22.95
N HIS A 516 9.08 13.30 21.73
CA HIS A 516 10.03 14.21 21.14
C HIS A 516 10.32 15.43 22.01
N ILE A 517 9.27 16.16 22.34
CA ILE A 517 9.36 17.38 23.15
C ILE A 517 9.96 17.06 24.52
N MET A 518 9.62 15.92 25.11
CA MET A 518 10.20 15.50 26.37
C MET A 518 11.71 15.24 26.23
N PHE A 519 12.14 14.45 25.26
CA PHE A 519 13.51 13.96 25.18
C PHE A 519 14.49 14.94 24.53
N TRP A 520 14.03 16.00 23.88
CA TRP A 520 14.90 17.09 23.41
C TRP A 520 15.76 17.72 24.52
N ARG A 521 15.36 17.58 25.78
CA ARG A 521 16.18 17.98 26.94
C ARG A 521 17.59 17.39 26.94
N PHE A 522 17.79 16.22 26.32
CA PHE A 522 19.08 15.54 26.32
C PHE A 522 19.97 15.96 25.15
N LEU A 523 19.44 16.66 24.15
CA LEU A 523 20.20 17.10 22.98
C LEU A 523 21.33 18.09 23.34
N PRO A 524 21.15 19.05 24.27
CA PRO A 524 22.27 19.89 24.72
C PRO A 524 23.43 19.07 25.31
N LEU A 525 23.14 18.06 26.14
CA LEU A 525 24.16 17.19 26.74
C LEU A 525 24.85 16.30 25.69
N LEU A 526 24.10 15.87 24.67
CA LEU A 526 24.67 15.12 23.56
C LEU A 526 25.59 16.01 22.71
N ALA A 527 25.19 17.26 22.46
CA ALA A 527 25.97 18.22 21.69
C ALA A 527 27.33 18.54 22.33
N GLU A 528 27.45 18.47 23.66
CA GLU A 528 28.73 18.61 24.37
C GLU A 528 29.70 17.43 24.12
N LYS A 529 29.20 16.29 23.64
CA LYS A 529 29.98 15.06 23.42
C LYS A 529 30.38 14.83 21.97
N CYS A 530 29.83 15.58 21.03
CA CYS A 530 30.01 15.35 19.60
C CYS A 530 30.34 16.64 18.84
N LYS A 531 30.73 16.50 17.58
CA LYS A 531 31.01 17.64 16.71
C LYS A 531 29.73 18.41 16.35
N GLU A 532 28.69 17.70 15.91
CA GLU A 532 27.41 18.28 15.49
C GLU A 532 26.26 17.30 15.76
N VAL A 533 25.10 17.83 16.17
CA VAL A 533 23.84 17.07 16.30
C VAL A 533 22.91 17.44 15.16
N ILE A 534 22.55 16.46 14.35
CA ILE A 534 21.49 16.57 13.34
C ILE A 534 20.25 15.88 13.89
N TYR A 535 19.20 16.64 14.15
CA TYR A 535 17.90 16.08 14.50
C TYR A 535 17.09 15.78 13.23
N PHE A 536 16.53 14.58 13.16
CA PHE A 536 15.67 14.14 12.08
C PHE A 536 14.31 13.74 12.63
N GLY A 537 13.26 14.48 12.29
CA GLY A 537 11.92 14.19 12.80
C GLY A 537 10.78 14.84 12.04
N PRO A 538 9.54 14.76 12.58
CA PRO A 538 8.36 15.10 11.81
C PRO A 538 8.27 16.60 11.54
N GLU A 539 7.70 16.96 10.39
CA GLU A 539 7.64 18.32 9.88
C GLU A 539 6.96 19.31 10.84
N ASN A 540 5.90 18.88 11.50
CA ASN A 540 5.16 19.66 12.50
C ASN A 540 5.99 20.06 13.74
N LEU A 541 7.14 19.41 13.99
CA LEU A 541 8.07 19.69 15.08
C LEU A 541 9.38 20.34 14.62
N ALA A 542 9.69 20.31 13.31
CA ALA A 542 11.01 20.64 12.79
C ALA A 542 11.48 22.06 13.18
N ALA A 543 10.59 23.04 13.11
CA ALA A 543 10.89 24.43 13.47
C ALA A 543 11.19 24.61 14.96
N LEU A 544 10.54 23.85 15.87
CA LEU A 544 10.86 23.89 17.30
C LEU A 544 12.17 23.18 17.61
N ALA A 545 12.40 22.02 16.99
CA ALA A 545 13.61 21.25 17.22
C ALA A 545 14.88 22.03 16.84
N ALA A 546 14.78 22.91 15.83
CA ALA A 546 15.88 23.79 15.42
C ALA A 546 16.29 24.81 16.50
N GLU A 547 15.39 25.13 17.44
CA GLU A 547 15.64 26.10 18.53
C GLU A 547 16.15 25.43 19.81
N ILE A 548 16.35 24.11 19.79
CA ILE A 548 16.91 23.38 20.93
C ILE A 548 18.43 23.63 20.98
N PRO A 549 18.98 24.09 22.12
CA PRO A 549 20.42 24.31 22.23
C PRO A 549 21.23 23.06 21.87
N GLY A 550 22.26 23.23 21.05
CA GLY A 550 23.13 22.16 20.58
C GLY A 550 22.66 21.43 19.31
N VAL A 551 21.42 21.65 18.84
CA VAL A 551 20.96 21.13 17.55
C VAL A 551 21.51 21.99 16.42
N SER A 552 22.38 21.42 15.59
CA SER A 552 23.00 22.12 14.45
C SER A 552 22.05 22.19 13.26
N GLN A 553 21.27 21.14 13.03
CA GLN A 553 20.30 21.05 11.93
C GLN A 553 19.06 20.27 12.36
N SER A 554 17.89 20.73 11.91
CA SER A 554 16.62 20.02 12.04
C SER A 554 16.10 19.66 10.64
N ARG A 555 15.92 18.37 10.37
CA ARG A 555 15.54 17.83 9.06
C ARG A 555 14.29 16.96 9.14
N ILE A 556 13.59 16.86 8.01
CA ILE A 556 12.36 16.06 7.84
C ILE A 556 12.59 14.82 6.95
N PRO A 557 11.72 13.80 7.01
CA PRO A 557 11.78 12.63 6.11
C PRO A 557 11.86 12.99 4.63
N GLY A 558 12.75 12.31 3.89
CA GLY A 558 12.98 12.51 2.46
C GLY A 558 14.09 13.50 2.09
N ALA A 559 14.65 14.25 3.07
CA ALA A 559 15.68 15.28 2.84
C ALA A 559 17.08 14.92 3.41
N LEU A 560 17.33 13.64 3.70
CA LEU A 560 18.56 13.17 4.36
C LEU A 560 19.48 12.45 3.37
N SER A 561 20.68 12.98 3.16
CA SER A 561 21.78 12.25 2.51
C SER A 561 22.56 11.45 3.57
N LYS A 562 22.97 10.22 3.22
CA LYS A 562 23.79 9.35 4.10
C LYS A 562 25.18 9.94 4.41
N ASP A 563 25.63 10.91 3.62
CA ASP A 563 26.95 11.55 3.79
C ASP A 563 26.96 12.66 4.85
N LEU A 564 25.80 12.96 5.46
CA LEU A 564 25.66 14.07 6.42
C LEU A 564 26.08 13.73 7.85
N PHE A 565 26.24 12.44 8.18
CA PHE A 565 26.51 11.99 9.55
C PHE A 565 27.37 10.73 9.57
N ASP A 566 28.01 10.50 10.70
CA ASP A 566 28.94 9.38 10.92
C ASP A 566 28.29 8.24 11.70
N VAL A 567 27.51 8.58 12.72
CA VAL A 567 26.80 7.67 13.63
C VAL A 567 25.36 8.13 13.81
N TYR A 568 24.47 7.23 14.24
CA TYR A 568 23.08 7.59 14.56
C TYR A 568 22.62 7.07 15.93
N ILE A 569 21.56 7.65 16.49
CA ILE A 569 20.90 7.13 17.70
C ILE A 569 19.39 7.44 17.68
N PRO A 570 18.54 6.51 18.17
CA PRO A 570 17.13 6.83 18.44
C PRO A 570 16.99 7.80 19.62
N LEU A 571 16.11 8.79 19.50
CA LEU A 571 15.95 9.85 20.49
C LEU A 571 15.71 9.33 21.94
N LEU A 572 14.93 8.27 22.13
CA LEU A 572 14.61 7.75 23.46
C LEU A 572 15.66 6.77 24.00
N SER A 573 16.65 6.40 23.19
CA SER A 573 17.81 5.60 23.64
C SER A 573 18.94 6.48 24.18
N ILE A 574 18.91 7.81 23.96
CA ILE A 574 19.93 8.75 24.45
C ILE A 574 20.17 8.64 25.98
N PRO A 575 19.14 8.58 26.85
CA PRO A 575 19.36 8.59 28.30
C PRO A 575 20.21 7.42 28.78
N ARG A 576 20.11 6.26 28.13
CA ARG A 576 20.93 5.08 28.42
C ARG A 576 22.42 5.40 28.32
N TYR A 577 22.84 5.94 27.18
CA TYR A 577 24.25 6.20 26.87
C TYR A 577 24.78 7.49 27.51
N LEU A 578 23.89 8.37 27.98
CA LEU A 578 24.26 9.47 28.87
C LEU A 578 24.33 9.06 30.35
N GLY A 579 23.97 7.81 30.70
CA GLY A 579 23.97 7.33 32.09
C GLY A 579 22.94 8.05 32.97
N VAL A 580 21.78 8.41 32.40
CA VAL A 580 20.72 9.12 33.12
C VAL A 580 20.06 8.20 34.15
N ASN A 581 20.09 8.61 35.40
CA ASN A 581 19.51 7.96 36.57
C ASN A 581 18.74 9.00 37.42
N LEU A 582 18.28 8.59 38.60
CA LEU A 582 17.48 9.46 39.47
C LEU A 582 18.28 10.65 40.04
N GLU A 583 19.59 10.50 40.23
CA GLU A 583 20.47 11.50 40.83
C GLU A 583 20.85 12.61 39.84
N ASN A 584 21.00 12.27 38.55
CA ASN A 584 21.38 13.20 37.49
C ASN A 584 20.24 13.49 36.49
N LEU A 585 18.99 13.21 36.89
CA LEU A 585 17.81 13.40 36.07
C LEU A 585 17.67 14.87 35.64
N LEU A 586 17.83 15.13 34.33
CA LEU A 586 17.77 16.49 33.81
C LEU A 586 16.33 17.02 33.79
N ALA A 587 16.06 18.01 34.62
CA ALA A 587 14.77 18.69 34.74
C ALA A 587 14.94 20.22 34.63
N PRO A 588 15.31 20.74 33.44
CA PRO A 588 15.48 22.18 33.25
C PRO A 588 14.12 22.89 33.35
N GLN A 589 14.09 24.11 33.88
CA GLN A 589 12.84 24.89 33.95
C GLN A 589 12.26 25.20 32.56
N ARG A 590 13.12 25.47 31.58
CA ARG A 590 12.77 25.69 30.17
C ARG A 590 13.89 25.18 29.29
N TYR A 591 13.53 24.47 28.22
CA TYR A 591 14.50 23.97 27.23
C TYR A 591 13.97 23.99 25.80
N VAL A 592 12.73 24.42 25.60
CA VAL A 592 12.16 24.73 24.29
C VAL A 592 12.04 26.24 24.15
N ASN A 593 12.43 26.78 23.00
CA ASN A 593 12.26 28.19 22.67
C ASN A 593 11.29 28.35 21.49
N VAL A 594 10.59 29.47 21.47
CA VAL A 594 9.71 29.84 20.36
C VAL A 594 10.57 30.46 19.26
N PRO A 595 10.52 29.95 18.01
CA PRO A 595 11.30 30.51 16.91
C PRO A 595 10.86 31.95 16.63
N ALA A 596 11.82 32.87 16.48
CA ALA A 596 11.55 34.31 16.37
C ALA A 596 10.67 34.70 15.17
N GLN A 597 10.69 33.89 14.10
CA GLN A 597 9.91 34.07 12.88
C GLN A 597 8.42 33.70 13.03
N VAL A 598 8.04 33.05 14.13
CA VAL A 598 6.65 32.62 14.36
C VAL A 598 5.84 33.78 14.91
N VAL A 599 4.84 34.20 14.14
CA VAL A 599 3.88 35.25 14.54
C VAL A 599 2.50 34.65 14.75
N VAL A 600 1.93 34.90 15.93
CA VAL A 600 0.59 34.47 16.35
C VAL A 600 -0.18 35.65 16.95
N SER A 601 -1.49 35.51 17.07
CA SER A 601 -2.33 36.53 17.72
C SER A 601 -1.93 36.77 19.17
N GLU A 602 -2.06 38.01 19.62
CA GLU A 602 -1.86 38.37 21.02
C GLU A 602 -3.08 37.92 21.85
N LEU A 603 -2.85 37.04 22.82
CA LEU A 603 -3.89 36.60 23.74
C LEU A 603 -4.29 37.74 24.69
N LYS A 604 -5.59 37.87 24.97
CA LYS A 604 -6.18 38.91 25.80
C LYS A 604 -6.61 38.37 27.17
N GLY A 605 -6.90 39.27 28.11
CA GLY A 605 -7.28 38.91 29.49
C GLY A 605 -6.15 39.10 30.50
N ASN A 606 -6.54 39.19 31.77
CA ASN A 606 -5.69 39.42 32.94
C ASN A 606 -4.88 38.17 33.36
N ARG A 607 -5.48 36.98 33.22
CA ARG A 607 -4.85 35.68 33.46
C ARG A 607 -5.25 34.73 32.35
N LYS A 608 -4.29 34.13 31.66
CA LYS A 608 -4.48 33.35 30.42
C LYS A 608 -4.25 31.87 30.71
N ILE A 609 -5.29 31.06 30.54
CA ILE A 609 -5.28 29.63 30.91
C ILE A 609 -5.60 28.77 29.69
N GLY A 610 -4.68 27.87 29.32
CA GLY A 610 -4.88 26.89 28.26
C GLY A 610 -5.52 25.59 28.75
N LEU A 611 -6.43 25.01 27.95
CA LEU A 611 -7.12 23.75 28.24
C LEU A 611 -6.90 22.71 27.12
N SER A 612 -6.62 21.46 27.48
CA SER A 612 -6.58 20.32 26.55
C SER A 612 -7.05 19.04 27.25
N TRP A 613 -8.04 18.35 26.69
CA TRP A 613 -8.78 17.28 27.38
C TRP A 613 -8.68 15.90 26.75
N SER A 614 -8.14 15.80 25.54
CA SER A 614 -7.99 14.53 24.82
C SER A 614 -6.72 14.50 23.98
N GLY A 615 -6.10 13.33 23.85
CA GLY A 615 -4.99 13.10 22.94
C GLY A 615 -5.45 12.63 21.56
N ALA A 616 -4.49 12.13 20.77
CA ALA A 616 -4.77 11.56 19.46
C ALA A 616 -5.77 10.37 19.55
N PRO A 617 -6.84 10.33 18.74
CA PRO A 617 -7.83 9.25 18.78
C PRO A 617 -7.25 7.85 18.55
N ALA A 618 -6.21 7.75 17.70
CA ALA A 618 -5.52 6.50 17.40
C ALA A 618 -4.62 5.97 18.53
N HIS A 619 -4.42 6.75 19.60
CA HIS A 619 -3.57 6.32 20.72
C HIS A 619 -4.30 5.27 21.57
N ILE A 620 -3.66 4.11 21.78
CA ILE A 620 -4.28 2.94 22.43
C ILE A 620 -4.90 3.26 23.81
N ASN A 621 -4.23 4.08 24.61
CA ASN A 621 -4.69 4.45 25.95
C ASN A 621 -5.56 5.73 26.00
N ASN A 622 -5.99 6.30 24.86
CA ASN A 622 -6.62 7.63 24.84
C ASN A 622 -7.90 7.68 25.69
N LYS A 623 -8.74 6.65 25.59
CA LYS A 623 -10.01 6.55 26.34
C LYS A 623 -9.82 6.65 27.87
N ASN A 624 -8.70 6.17 28.39
CA ASN A 624 -8.44 6.15 29.84
C ASN A 624 -7.85 7.47 30.35
N ARG A 625 -7.06 8.15 29.51
CA ARG A 625 -6.38 9.40 29.88
C ARG A 625 -7.21 10.65 29.59
N SER A 626 -8.21 10.58 28.73
CA SER A 626 -9.06 11.73 28.39
C SER A 626 -10.09 12.07 29.48
N ILE A 627 -10.56 13.31 29.45
CA ILE A 627 -11.69 13.82 30.23
C ILE A 627 -12.74 14.40 29.29
N GLU A 628 -14.01 14.22 29.61
CA GLU A 628 -15.10 14.83 28.86
C GLU A 628 -15.04 16.36 28.97
N LEU A 629 -15.17 17.08 27.86
CA LEU A 629 -15.04 18.53 27.83
C LEU A 629 -16.00 19.21 28.83
N VAL A 630 -17.25 18.72 28.90
CA VAL A 630 -18.26 19.26 29.82
C VAL A 630 -17.84 19.16 31.29
N GLU A 631 -17.08 18.13 31.66
CA GLU A 631 -16.54 18.01 33.02
C GLU A 631 -15.40 18.99 33.25
N LEU A 632 -14.47 19.09 32.30
CA LEU A 632 -13.34 20.02 32.41
C LEU A 632 -13.81 21.47 32.49
N LEU A 633 -14.83 21.86 31.73
CA LEU A 633 -15.36 23.24 31.71
C LEU A 633 -15.92 23.72 33.07
N LYS A 634 -16.21 22.83 34.02
CA LYS A 634 -16.61 23.21 35.39
C LYS A 634 -15.53 24.00 36.14
N VAL A 635 -14.27 23.90 35.73
CA VAL A 635 -13.16 24.66 36.32
C VAL A 635 -13.17 26.13 35.90
N THR A 636 -13.90 26.49 34.83
CA THR A 636 -13.97 27.87 34.34
C THR A 636 -15.03 28.70 35.08
N GLU A 637 -16.03 28.06 35.66
CA GLU A 637 -17.18 28.71 36.30
C GLU A 637 -16.79 29.53 37.52
N GLY A 638 -17.02 30.85 37.45
CA GLY A 638 -16.79 31.78 38.57
C GLY A 638 -15.32 32.16 38.78
N ILE A 639 -14.44 31.88 37.81
CA ILE A 639 -13.02 32.24 37.85
C ILE A 639 -12.79 33.51 37.00
N ASP A 640 -12.12 34.50 37.58
CA ASP A 640 -11.67 35.71 36.85
C ASP A 640 -10.38 35.41 36.06
N ALA A 641 -10.53 34.74 34.91
CA ALA A 641 -9.46 34.44 33.96
C ALA A 641 -10.03 34.25 32.54
N GLN A 642 -9.20 34.45 31.52
CA GLN A 642 -9.54 34.09 30.14
C GLN A 642 -9.01 32.70 29.81
N PHE A 643 -9.93 31.82 29.41
CA PHE A 643 -9.62 30.45 29.03
C PHE A 643 -9.49 30.31 27.51
N TYR A 644 -8.57 29.45 27.09
CA TYR A 644 -8.23 29.15 25.71
C TYR A 644 -8.19 27.64 25.47
N SER A 645 -8.85 27.16 24.42
CA SER A 645 -8.74 25.77 23.99
C SER A 645 -7.45 25.55 23.20
N LEU A 646 -6.65 24.57 23.60
CA LEU A 646 -5.47 24.06 22.89
C LEU A 646 -5.74 22.68 22.26
N GLN A 647 -7.00 22.25 22.24
CA GLN A 647 -7.39 20.93 21.75
C GLN A 647 -7.35 20.89 20.20
N MET A 648 -6.89 19.78 19.66
CA MET A 648 -6.99 19.47 18.23
C MET A 648 -7.08 17.94 18.04
N PRO A 649 -8.03 17.41 17.25
CA PRO A 649 -9.13 18.12 16.60
C PRO A 649 -10.25 18.53 17.59
N ILE A 650 -11.14 19.45 17.19
CA ILE A 650 -12.35 19.84 17.92
C ILE A 650 -13.62 19.61 17.06
N THR A 651 -14.62 18.94 17.64
CA THR A 651 -15.93 18.72 17.03
C THR A 651 -16.83 19.95 17.10
N GLN A 652 -17.89 20.01 16.28
CA GLN A 652 -18.83 21.14 16.32
C GLN A 652 -19.54 21.27 17.68
N GLU A 653 -19.91 20.16 18.30
CA GLU A 653 -20.53 20.12 19.62
C GLU A 653 -19.60 20.70 20.70
N GLU A 654 -18.31 20.34 20.64
CA GLU A 654 -17.30 20.90 21.55
C GLU A 654 -17.13 22.41 21.34
N ARG A 655 -17.11 22.91 20.09
CA ARG A 655 -17.03 24.36 19.84
C ARG A 655 -18.22 25.11 20.43
N ASP A 656 -19.41 24.55 20.37
CA ASP A 656 -20.60 25.17 20.94
C ASP A 656 -20.55 25.20 22.48
N LEU A 657 -20.00 24.15 23.10
CA LEU A 657 -19.70 24.13 24.53
C LEU A 657 -18.64 25.18 24.92
N LEU A 658 -17.55 25.30 24.17
CA LEU A 658 -16.51 26.30 24.42
C LEU A 658 -17.09 27.73 24.40
N LYS A 659 -17.90 28.06 23.39
CA LYS A 659 -18.59 29.36 23.30
C LYS A 659 -19.48 29.62 24.50
N LYS A 660 -20.25 28.62 24.94
CA LYS A 660 -21.15 28.73 26.10
C LYS A 660 -20.39 29.04 27.39
N HIS A 661 -19.17 28.53 27.54
CA HIS A 661 -18.32 28.73 28.72
C HIS A 661 -17.29 29.86 28.56
N ASN A 662 -17.43 30.70 27.52
CA ASN A 662 -16.51 31.79 27.20
C ASN A 662 -15.03 31.36 27.07
N VAL A 663 -14.81 30.15 26.54
CA VAL A 663 -13.48 29.63 26.22
C VAL A 663 -13.18 29.93 24.75
N ILE A 664 -12.07 30.61 24.48
CA ILE A 664 -11.67 30.99 23.13
C ILE A 664 -11.04 29.78 22.44
N ASP A 665 -11.58 29.42 21.28
CA ASP A 665 -11.08 28.34 20.44
C ASP A 665 -9.85 28.81 19.63
N LEU A 666 -8.68 28.20 19.88
CA LEU A 666 -7.45 28.50 19.16
C LEU A 666 -7.13 27.51 18.03
N GLU A 667 -7.91 26.44 17.83
CA GLU A 667 -7.58 25.39 16.84
C GLU A 667 -7.19 25.93 15.45
N PRO A 668 -7.84 26.97 14.88
CA PRO A 668 -7.43 27.55 13.60
C PRO A 668 -6.01 28.13 13.58
N GLU A 669 -5.45 28.47 14.74
CA GLU A 669 -4.08 29.00 14.91
C GLU A 669 -3.05 27.95 15.35
N LEU A 670 -3.44 26.69 15.54
CA LEU A 670 -2.58 25.58 15.97
C LEU A 670 -1.90 24.74 14.86
N PRO A 671 -1.82 25.10 13.55
CA PRO A 671 -1.14 24.23 12.60
C PRO A 671 0.37 24.21 12.89
N GLY A 672 0.83 23.06 13.40
CA GLY A 672 2.23 22.82 13.77
C GLY A 672 2.58 23.31 15.17
N TYR A 673 3.55 22.64 15.82
CA TYR A 673 3.87 22.90 17.22
C TYR A 673 4.59 24.23 17.45
N ALA A 674 5.23 24.82 16.43
CA ALA A 674 5.89 26.11 16.58
C ALA A 674 4.90 27.25 16.88
N ARG A 675 3.75 27.27 16.18
CA ARG A 675 2.66 28.22 16.47
C ARG A 675 1.99 27.91 17.80
N THR A 676 1.73 26.63 18.08
CA THR A 676 1.21 26.18 19.39
C THR A 676 2.11 26.65 20.53
N ALA A 677 3.43 26.53 20.38
CA ALA A 677 4.40 27.00 21.36
C ALA A 677 4.31 28.51 21.57
N ALA A 678 4.21 29.30 20.50
CA ALA A 678 4.08 30.76 20.59
C ALA A 678 2.79 31.20 21.31
N LEU A 679 1.68 30.47 21.14
CA LEU A 679 0.42 30.72 21.86
C LEU A 679 0.53 30.30 23.33
N VAL A 680 1.07 29.11 23.61
CA VAL A 680 1.30 28.60 24.97
C VAL A 680 2.30 29.50 25.71
N ASP A 681 3.28 30.09 25.03
CA ASP A 681 4.27 30.96 25.66
C ASP A 681 3.67 32.28 26.19
N GLN A 682 2.47 32.64 25.76
CA GLN A 682 1.71 33.78 26.29
C GLN A 682 0.83 33.41 27.49
N MET A 683 0.71 32.14 27.84
CA MET A 683 -0.17 31.66 28.92
C MET A 683 0.53 31.64 30.27
N ASP A 684 -0.24 31.84 31.33
CA ASP A 684 0.22 31.76 32.71
C ASP A 684 0.16 30.32 33.24
N LEU A 685 -0.83 29.56 32.78
CA LEU A 685 -1.09 28.19 33.20
C LEU A 685 -1.66 27.36 32.04
N VAL A 686 -1.27 26.08 31.97
CA VAL A 686 -1.91 25.09 31.10
C VAL A 686 -2.46 23.94 31.93
N ILE A 687 -3.72 23.58 31.70
CA ILE A 687 -4.39 22.42 32.28
C ILE A 687 -4.60 21.41 31.16
N SER A 688 -3.97 20.25 31.27
CA SER A 688 -4.02 19.24 30.22
C SER A 688 -4.14 17.82 30.80
N VAL A 689 -4.69 16.89 30.04
CA VAL A 689 -4.42 15.46 30.26
C VAL A 689 -3.04 15.09 29.71
N ASP A 690 -2.62 13.83 29.87
CA ASP A 690 -1.32 13.35 29.38
C ASP A 690 -1.22 13.40 27.83
N THR A 691 -0.78 14.53 27.29
CA THR A 691 -0.69 14.82 25.84
C THR A 691 0.59 15.59 25.50
N ALA A 692 0.86 15.73 24.19
CA ALA A 692 1.94 16.58 23.71
C ALA A 692 1.81 18.06 24.14
N ILE A 693 0.59 18.56 24.40
CA ILE A 693 0.36 19.92 24.93
C ILE A 693 0.90 20.03 26.36
N ALA A 694 0.70 19.01 27.20
CA ALA A 694 1.24 18.97 28.55
C ALA A 694 2.79 19.02 28.53
N HIS A 695 3.41 18.23 27.66
CA HIS A 695 4.86 18.22 27.48
C HIS A 695 5.39 19.57 26.93
N LEU A 696 4.70 20.16 25.95
CA LEU A 696 5.09 21.45 25.37
C LEU A 696 5.03 22.58 26.39
N ALA A 697 3.92 22.72 27.10
CA ALA A 697 3.73 23.76 28.10
C ALA A 697 4.80 23.67 29.21
N ALA A 698 5.03 22.46 29.71
CA ALA A 698 6.02 22.22 30.73
C ALA A 698 7.46 22.45 30.21
N ALA A 699 7.77 22.10 28.95
CA ALA A 699 9.08 22.34 28.34
C ALA A 699 9.38 23.83 28.05
N LEU A 700 8.32 24.64 27.85
CA LEU A 700 8.38 26.10 27.77
C LEU A 700 8.53 26.77 29.15
N GLY A 701 8.50 26.00 30.23
CA GLY A 701 8.54 26.51 31.60
C GLY A 701 7.25 27.16 32.07
N LYS A 702 6.12 26.83 31.44
CA LYS A 702 4.81 27.27 31.91
C LYS A 702 4.35 26.42 33.08
N GLU A 703 3.64 27.05 34.01
CA GLU A 703 2.96 26.30 35.06
C GLU A 703 1.97 25.34 34.39
N THR A 704 2.07 24.06 34.73
CA THR A 704 1.26 23.02 34.08
C THR A 704 0.56 22.16 35.12
N ARG A 705 -0.72 21.87 34.91
CA ARG A 705 -1.50 20.91 35.70
C ARG A 705 -1.87 19.75 34.80
N ILE A 706 -1.40 18.56 35.16
CA ILE A 706 -1.57 17.36 34.35
C ILE A 706 -2.53 16.42 35.05
N LEU A 707 -3.69 16.19 34.43
CA LEU A 707 -4.68 15.21 34.85
C LEU A 707 -4.23 13.82 34.39
N LEU A 708 -3.96 12.93 35.34
CA LEU A 708 -3.43 11.59 35.09
C LEU A 708 -4.48 10.52 35.43
N CYS A 709 -4.62 9.53 34.56
CA CYS A 709 -5.40 8.32 34.84
C CYS A 709 -4.76 7.48 35.97
N GLN A 710 -5.46 6.43 36.41
CA GLN A 710 -5.01 5.59 37.53
C GLN A 710 -3.70 4.85 37.24
N ASN A 711 -3.56 4.30 36.02
CA ASN A 711 -2.31 3.74 35.51
C ASN A 711 -1.71 4.70 34.48
N PRO A 712 -0.98 5.75 34.91
CA PRO A 712 -0.40 6.73 34.00
C PRO A 712 0.80 6.15 33.25
N ASP A 713 1.20 6.82 32.17
CA ASP A 713 2.46 6.50 31.49
C ASP A 713 3.65 6.53 32.46
N TRP A 714 4.65 5.67 32.20
CA TRP A 714 5.79 5.45 33.08
C TRP A 714 6.53 6.74 33.44
N ARG A 715 6.52 7.76 32.57
CA ARG A 715 7.17 9.06 32.80
C ARG A 715 6.64 9.75 34.04
N TRP A 716 5.37 9.56 34.36
CA TRP A 716 4.73 10.26 35.47
C TRP A 716 4.95 9.56 36.81
N GLY A 717 5.46 8.33 36.82
CA GLY A 717 5.56 7.50 38.02
C GLY A 717 4.19 7.23 38.68
N LEU A 718 4.20 6.60 39.85
CA LEU A 718 2.98 6.15 40.53
C LEU A 718 2.47 7.12 41.59
N GLU A 719 3.38 7.86 42.21
CA GLU A 719 3.10 8.65 43.41
C GLU A 719 3.56 10.11 43.28
N GLY A 720 3.14 10.93 44.25
CA GLY A 720 3.53 12.33 44.34
C GLY A 720 2.72 13.27 43.43
N GLU A 721 2.78 14.56 43.78
CA GLU A 721 2.02 15.64 43.12
C GLU A 721 2.89 16.50 42.18
N ARG A 722 4.18 16.19 42.04
CA ARG A 722 5.13 16.93 41.19
C ARG A 722 5.79 15.99 40.20
N SER A 723 6.04 16.47 38.99
CA SER A 723 6.79 15.72 37.99
C SER A 723 8.28 15.71 38.35
N ARG A 724 8.92 14.54 38.24
CA ARG A 724 10.39 14.43 38.29
C ARG A 724 11.05 15.03 37.04
N TRP A 725 10.31 15.11 35.94
CA TRP A 725 10.79 15.57 34.64
C TRP A 725 10.53 17.06 34.39
N TYR A 726 9.53 17.63 35.02
CA TYR A 726 9.09 19.00 34.76
C TYR A 726 8.90 19.77 36.06
N PRO A 727 9.83 20.67 36.42
CA PRO A 727 9.75 21.42 37.68
C PRO A 727 8.48 22.26 37.83
N THR A 728 7.90 22.69 36.69
CA THR A 728 6.70 23.54 36.63
C THR A 728 5.39 22.75 36.58
N ALA A 729 5.45 21.41 36.49
CA ALA A 729 4.27 20.56 36.38
C ALA A 729 3.83 19.99 37.73
N LYS A 730 2.54 20.15 38.05
CA LYS A 730 1.87 19.41 39.12
C LYS A 730 0.97 18.33 38.55
N LEU A 731 1.01 17.16 39.17
CA LEU A 731 0.32 15.96 38.76
C LEU A 731 -0.94 15.76 39.60
N LEU A 732 -2.07 15.63 38.94
CA LEU A 732 -3.38 15.41 39.54
C LEU A 732 -3.86 14.01 39.17
N ARG A 733 -3.67 13.07 40.10
CA ARG A 733 -3.88 11.64 39.87
C ARG A 733 -5.31 11.26 40.21
N LYS A 734 -6.01 10.70 39.22
CA LYS A 734 -7.38 10.22 39.35
C LYS A 734 -7.51 9.17 40.44
N LYS A 735 -8.32 9.42 41.46
CA LYS A 735 -8.51 8.49 42.59
C LYS A 735 -9.51 7.37 42.31
N GLN A 736 -10.56 7.66 41.53
CA GLN A 736 -11.64 6.70 41.24
C GLN A 736 -11.80 6.47 39.73
N PRO A 737 -12.12 5.25 39.28
CA PRO A 737 -12.43 4.98 37.89
C PRO A 737 -13.58 5.89 37.42
N ASN A 738 -13.46 6.47 36.22
CA ASN A 738 -14.49 7.30 35.58
C ASN A 738 -14.99 8.53 36.37
N ASN A 739 -14.21 9.04 37.35
CA ASN A 739 -14.58 10.27 38.07
C ASN A 739 -13.37 11.19 38.26
N TRP A 740 -13.47 12.43 37.78
CA TRP A 740 -12.43 13.47 37.89
C TRP A 740 -12.76 14.57 38.93
N GLN A 741 -13.88 14.44 39.66
CA GLN A 741 -14.40 15.51 40.50
C GLN A 741 -13.41 15.99 41.57
N SER A 742 -12.68 15.07 42.23
CA SER A 742 -11.70 15.46 43.24
C SER A 742 -10.56 16.30 42.66
N GLU A 743 -10.09 15.94 41.46
CA GLU A 743 -8.99 16.64 40.79
C GLU A 743 -9.46 18.02 40.28
N LEU A 744 -10.67 18.10 39.73
CA LEU A 744 -11.27 19.36 39.28
C LEU A 744 -11.53 20.35 40.43
N VAL A 745 -11.92 19.87 41.62
CA VAL A 745 -12.07 20.71 42.82
C VAL A 745 -10.73 21.31 43.24
N ILE A 746 -9.65 20.52 43.20
CA ILE A 746 -8.30 21.00 43.51
C ILE A 746 -7.87 22.08 42.51
N ILE A 747 -8.12 21.86 41.21
CA ILE A 747 -7.85 22.87 40.17
C ILE A 747 -8.63 24.15 40.46
N LYS A 748 -9.95 24.05 40.62
CA LYS A 748 -10.83 25.21 40.82
C LYS A 748 -10.41 26.04 42.03
N LYS A 749 -10.07 25.38 43.14
CA LYS A 749 -9.56 26.05 44.35
C LYS A 749 -8.21 26.76 44.13
N ALA A 750 -7.36 26.27 43.23
CA ALA A 750 -6.09 26.90 42.89
C ALA A 750 -6.24 28.04 41.87
N LEU A 751 -7.39 28.14 41.20
CA LEU A 751 -7.70 29.20 40.25
C LEU A 751 -8.43 30.38 40.88
N ALA A 752 -9.31 30.11 41.86
CA ALA A 752 -9.97 31.12 42.70
C ALA A 752 -8.99 31.79 43.65
#